data_AF-A0A1I8IMJ7-F1
#
_entry.id   AF-A0A1I8IMJ7-F1
#
_cell.length_a   1.000
_cell.length_b   1.000
_cell.length_c   1.000
_cell.angle_alpha   90.00
_cell.angle_beta   90.00
_cell.angle_gamma   90.00
#
_symmetry.space_group_name_H-M   'P 1'
#
loop_
_entity.id
_entity.type
_entity.pdbx_description
1 polymer ?
#
loop_
_entity_poly.entity_id
_entity_poly.type
_entity_poly.pdbx_seq_one_letter_code
_entity_poly.pdbx_strand_id
1 'polypeptide(L)'
;AVLAISAALAGPDGNSRPPACQRVRPPTSDSLLLQFEELDFAKIVDRASLEQRLGLDERVSSHLGGSRQLAGIEDDDLRLVGSSGKVYSTMSVESAVEFVRQDSRSRKRPAESEEDSASADAAAADSAAGAVKFVKLESIEEEDQGDDQKVKLETEEAEVKQSDSVSEKNQPEEDWVFAEFANSLVRDMWHQEWEVRHGVAVGLRELLRHHRRWLGRRPCQRDDDEESHHQRCVEDLSLRLLCTLALDQLSDFVSDEVIAPVRETCGQVLGLLSTELTQHQLGCVVSSLLCLSRQPHWMISYGGLLGIKYILASRPRDAADLLPRVYSEIFNHIAAAKDDDVMASALSALVPVSTELCNSLPDRLPQLVSTLWDLLARMDDLSPATNTILSLLTALQAGGVSPDQFTEAQLSNQLQTLLPFLYDSLRSVRETAGRAVAAFASAGCACGRLPPACLAAVLRHLYQRCLLEELPETRSAVRASLLKLLDDLSDKVGQLAEALLVAENLTEMLALATQPSRQEFLARLFALEMLSSMCSAALRPAAAATAASAERGKLLAEKIRQLTGCYLVSKLATHRFVAGLFCSGLSEVSAAISGDESNSVRQGLLRCLTEVVYFEESLLHFKQMQLDCRLLLGELKEAGASAALPNIGPVLSLEACKTLVGPAAAKLTAELRARVAAQLSAASVSVDKCSALIGLLNMRVQSSLAAALCLLVADLPDRVSPVIKPLMDSLRAEENARLQVANASQ
;
A
#
# COMPACT_ATOMS: atom_id res chain seq x y z
N ALA A 1 -15.52 13.73 31.83
CA ALA A 1 -14.91 14.39 30.65
C ALA A 1 -15.27 15.87 30.57
N VAL A 2 -16.54 16.26 30.33
CA VAL A 2 -16.97 17.67 30.25
C VAL A 2 -16.61 18.49 31.50
N LEU A 3 -16.82 17.95 32.71
CA LEU A 3 -16.41 18.61 33.96
C LEU A 3 -14.88 18.73 34.13
N ALA A 4 -14.11 17.80 33.56
CA ALA A 4 -12.64 17.85 33.60
C ALA A 4 -12.08 18.87 32.59
N ILE A 5 -12.70 18.97 31.42
CA ILE A 5 -12.44 20.01 30.41
C ILE A 5 -12.80 21.39 30.99
N SER A 6 -13.96 21.51 31.65
CA SER A 6 -14.41 22.73 32.31
C SER A 6 -13.51 23.13 33.49
N ALA A 7 -12.94 22.17 34.23
CA ALA A 7 -12.00 22.42 35.32
C ALA A 7 -10.59 22.78 34.82
N ALA A 8 -10.14 22.22 33.69
CA ALA A 8 -8.86 22.56 33.07
C ALA A 8 -8.85 23.98 32.50
N LEU A 9 -10.00 24.47 32.03
CA LEU A 9 -10.19 25.85 31.57
C LEU A 9 -10.24 26.89 32.70
N ALA A 10 -10.43 26.48 33.97
CA ALA A 10 -10.67 27.39 35.08
C ALA A 10 -9.40 27.91 35.80
N GLY A 11 -8.21 27.38 35.52
CA GLY A 11 -6.94 27.83 36.13
C GLY A 11 -6.82 27.58 37.65
N PRO A 12 -5.60 27.63 38.23
CA PRO A 12 -5.37 27.18 39.60
C PRO A 12 -5.20 28.35 40.57
N ASP A 13 -6.24 29.13 40.84
CA ASP A 13 -6.21 30.09 41.96
C ASP A 13 -7.60 30.24 42.58
N GLY A 14 -7.91 29.34 43.51
CA GLY A 14 -9.19 29.29 44.21
C GLY A 14 -9.02 28.96 45.69
N ASN A 15 -8.07 29.62 46.38
CA ASN A 15 -8.05 29.58 47.85
C ASN A 15 -7.30 30.78 48.46
N SER A 16 -8.02 31.86 48.78
CA SER A 16 -7.87 32.66 50.02
C SER A 16 -8.77 33.91 50.03
N ARG A 17 -9.31 34.25 51.21
CA ARG A 17 -9.90 35.56 51.59
C ARG A 17 -9.16 36.04 52.87
N PRO A 18 -9.27 37.31 53.32
CA PRO A 18 -9.19 38.62 52.66
C PRO A 18 -8.16 39.55 53.39
N PRO A 19 -7.99 40.86 53.06
CA PRO A 19 -8.73 41.92 53.77
C PRO A 19 -9.07 43.19 52.94
N ALA A 20 -9.72 44.15 53.60
CA ALA A 20 -10.53 45.24 53.06
C ALA A 20 -9.80 46.51 52.56
N CYS A 21 -10.54 47.29 51.75
CA CYS A 21 -10.41 48.72 51.42
C CYS A 21 -9.33 49.17 50.41
N GLN A 22 -9.72 49.48 49.16
CA GLN A 22 -10.06 50.84 48.67
C GLN A 22 -10.40 50.82 47.17
N ARG A 23 -11.38 51.65 46.79
CA ARG A 23 -11.96 51.77 45.45
C ARG A 23 -10.94 52.20 44.38
N VAL A 24 -10.69 51.32 43.42
CA VAL A 24 -10.45 51.67 42.00
C VAL A 24 -11.16 50.59 41.18
N ARG A 25 -12.04 50.94 40.25
CA ARG A 25 -12.72 49.99 39.35
C ARG A 25 -11.78 49.60 38.20
N PRO A 26 -11.49 48.30 37.97
CA PRO A 26 -11.26 47.75 36.64
C PRO A 26 -12.52 47.00 36.15
N PRO A 27 -12.65 46.75 34.83
CA PRO A 27 -13.85 46.14 34.26
C PRO A 27 -14.04 44.71 34.78
N THR A 28 -15.28 44.40 35.12
CA THR A 28 -15.74 43.15 35.73
C THR A 28 -15.53 41.94 34.83
N SER A 29 -14.92 40.90 35.39
CA SER A 29 -14.79 39.53 34.88
C SER A 29 -16.10 38.73 34.90
N ASP A 30 -17.25 39.36 34.66
CA ASP A 30 -18.58 38.74 34.76
C ASP A 30 -19.24 38.49 33.39
N SER A 31 -18.51 38.65 32.28
CA SER A 31 -19.11 38.54 30.94
C SER A 31 -19.13 37.12 30.34
N LEU A 32 -18.59 36.11 31.04
CA LEU A 32 -18.55 34.71 30.53
C LEU A 32 -19.47 33.74 31.29
N LEU A 33 -20.06 34.15 32.42
CA LEU A 33 -20.97 33.31 33.22
C LEU A 33 -22.45 33.71 33.12
N LEU A 34 -22.78 34.79 32.41
CA LEU A 34 -24.16 35.27 32.24
C LEU A 34 -24.69 35.17 30.79
N GLN A 35 -24.09 34.35 29.94
CA GLN A 35 -24.69 33.96 28.64
C GLN A 35 -25.02 32.46 28.55
N PHE A 36 -25.07 31.77 29.70
CA PHE A 36 -25.50 30.37 29.79
C PHE A 36 -26.99 30.17 30.12
N GLU A 37 -27.80 31.24 30.24
CA GLU A 37 -29.23 31.17 30.55
C GLU A 37 -30.20 31.40 29.36
N GLU A 38 -29.70 31.56 28.13
CA GLU A 38 -30.57 31.64 26.93
C GLU A 38 -30.35 30.51 25.91
N LEU A 39 -29.79 29.38 26.34
CA LEU A 39 -29.94 28.11 25.62
C LEU A 39 -30.99 27.28 26.35
N ASP A 40 -32.20 27.37 25.83
CA ASP A 40 -33.42 26.71 26.30
C ASP A 40 -33.31 25.17 26.13
N PHE A 41 -32.48 24.53 26.97
CA PHE A 41 -32.29 23.07 27.02
C PHE A 41 -33.58 22.30 27.38
N ALA A 42 -34.66 23.01 27.75
CA ALA A 42 -35.98 22.46 28.01
C ALA A 42 -36.82 22.19 26.74
N LYS A 43 -36.42 22.67 25.56
CA LYS A 43 -37.18 22.47 24.30
C LYS A 43 -36.70 21.32 23.41
N ILE A 44 -35.59 20.66 23.76
CA ILE A 44 -34.99 19.62 22.89
C ILE A 44 -35.39 18.19 23.30
N VAL A 45 -35.99 17.97 24.47
CA VAL A 45 -36.52 16.65 24.82
C VAL A 45 -37.84 16.82 25.57
N ASP A 46 -38.92 17.02 24.83
CA ASP A 46 -40.26 16.85 25.38
C ASP A 46 -40.49 15.34 25.58
N ARG A 47 -40.42 14.90 26.82
CA ARG A 47 -40.56 13.48 27.23
C ARG A 47 -41.85 12.86 26.68
N ALA A 48 -42.90 13.67 26.52
CA ALA A 48 -44.18 13.24 25.94
C ALA A 48 -44.08 12.89 24.44
N SER A 49 -43.23 13.59 23.68
CA SER A 49 -42.96 13.29 22.26
C SER A 49 -42.15 12.01 22.09
N LEU A 50 -41.28 11.69 23.05
CA LEU A 50 -40.47 10.47 23.05
C LEU A 50 -41.31 9.22 23.40
N GLU A 51 -42.23 9.33 24.35
CA GLU A 51 -43.15 8.25 24.74
C GLU A 51 -44.15 7.92 23.61
N GLN A 52 -44.61 8.94 22.86
CA GLN A 52 -45.48 8.79 21.70
C GLN A 52 -44.78 8.18 20.47
N ARG A 53 -43.49 8.48 20.25
CA ARG A 53 -42.69 7.93 19.14
C ARG A 53 -42.14 6.53 19.40
N LEU A 54 -42.00 6.14 20.67
CA LEU A 54 -41.60 4.79 21.09
C LEU A 54 -42.77 3.83 21.28
N GLY A 55 -44.02 4.28 21.06
CA GLY A 55 -45.21 3.43 21.15
C GLY A 55 -45.49 2.92 22.58
N LEU A 56 -45.00 3.61 23.60
CA LEU A 56 -45.24 3.27 25.01
C LEU A 56 -46.42 4.08 25.55
N ASP A 57 -47.58 3.94 24.92
CA ASP A 57 -48.83 4.50 25.44
C ASP A 57 -49.54 3.45 26.32
N GLU A 58 -49.89 3.83 27.54
CA GLU A 58 -50.53 3.03 28.61
C GLU A 58 -51.98 2.60 28.29
N ARG A 59 -52.25 2.10 27.07
CA ARG A 59 -53.59 1.65 26.66
C ARG A 59 -53.63 0.35 25.85
N VAL A 60 -52.79 -0.62 26.19
CA VAL A 60 -53.04 -2.05 25.87
C VAL A 60 -52.76 -2.98 27.06
N SER A 61 -52.86 -2.47 28.31
CA SER A 61 -52.74 -3.30 29.53
C SER A 61 -54.08 -3.84 30.04
N SER A 62 -55.05 -4.06 29.15
CA SER A 62 -56.31 -4.69 29.54
C SER A 62 -56.82 -5.65 28.47
N HIS A 63 -56.04 -6.69 28.16
CA HIS A 63 -56.55 -8.04 27.86
C HIS A 63 -55.37 -9.01 27.79
N LEU A 64 -55.51 -10.13 28.49
CA LEU A 64 -54.58 -11.29 28.60
C LEU A 64 -53.51 -11.16 29.70
N GLY A 65 -53.91 -11.58 30.90
CA GLY A 65 -52.97 -11.97 31.94
C GLY A 65 -52.31 -13.33 31.64
N GLY A 66 -51.23 -13.61 32.35
CA GLY A 66 -50.63 -14.95 32.41
C GLY A 66 -49.13 -14.94 32.17
N SER A 67 -48.42 -15.59 33.08
CA SER A 67 -46.97 -15.77 33.11
C SER A 67 -46.36 -16.48 31.89
N ARG A 68 -45.04 -16.28 31.73
CA ARG A 68 -43.98 -17.21 31.27
C ARG A 68 -43.30 -16.93 29.90
N GLN A 69 -41.97 -16.95 29.99
CA GLN A 69 -40.99 -17.55 29.07
C GLN A 69 -41.12 -17.28 27.56
N LEU A 70 -40.16 -16.52 27.03
CA LEU A 70 -39.70 -16.66 25.65
C LEU A 70 -38.27 -17.22 25.68
N ALA A 71 -38.22 -18.53 25.54
CA ALA A 71 -37.07 -19.27 25.03
C ALA A 71 -37.11 -19.24 23.50
N GLY A 72 -35.95 -19.23 22.85
CA GLY A 72 -35.82 -19.51 21.42
C GLY A 72 -35.30 -18.35 20.56
N ILE A 73 -34.03 -17.98 20.75
CA ILE A 73 -33.15 -17.52 19.66
C ILE A 73 -31.86 -18.31 19.88
N GLU A 74 -31.58 -19.26 18.99
CA GLU A 74 -30.36 -20.07 18.98
C GLU A 74 -29.26 -19.33 18.18
N ASP A 75 -28.01 -19.49 18.60
CA ASP A 75 -26.81 -18.75 18.12
C ASP A 75 -26.38 -19.03 16.65
N ASP A 76 -27.24 -19.61 15.81
CA ASP A 76 -26.92 -19.98 14.42
C ASP A 76 -27.50 -19.03 13.34
N ASP A 77 -28.21 -17.97 13.73
CA ASP A 77 -28.78 -16.98 12.78
C ASP A 77 -27.87 -15.77 12.46
N LEU A 78 -26.61 -15.74 12.92
CA LEU A 78 -25.64 -14.67 12.59
C LEU A 78 -24.77 -14.92 11.35
N ARG A 79 -25.12 -15.87 10.48
CA ARG A 79 -24.37 -16.09 9.22
C ARG A 79 -25.05 -15.42 8.03
N LEU A 80 -24.79 -14.13 7.86
CA LEU A 80 -24.93 -13.47 6.56
C LEU A 80 -23.75 -13.83 5.66
N VAL A 81 -23.99 -14.77 4.75
CA VAL A 81 -23.22 -14.94 3.52
C VAL A 81 -23.69 -13.87 2.54
N GLY A 82 -22.81 -12.96 2.11
CA GLY A 82 -23.16 -12.02 1.05
C GLY A 82 -22.13 -10.95 0.71
N SER A 83 -21.44 -11.20 -0.41
CA SER A 83 -21.00 -10.21 -1.40
C SER A 83 -19.84 -9.27 -1.06
N SER A 84 -18.83 -9.31 -1.93
CA SER A 84 -17.64 -8.46 -1.99
C SER A 84 -17.89 -7.00 -1.56
N GLY A 85 -17.47 -6.66 -0.34
CA GLY A 85 -17.30 -5.28 0.08
C GLY A 85 -16.04 -4.71 -0.53
N LYS A 86 -16.17 -3.56 -1.20
CA LYS A 86 -15.03 -2.73 -1.61
C LYS A 86 -14.15 -2.48 -0.38
N VAL A 87 -12.86 -2.74 -0.53
CA VAL A 87 -11.82 -2.35 0.41
C VAL A 87 -11.96 -0.84 0.66
N TYR A 88 -12.27 -0.47 1.90
CA TYR A 88 -12.15 0.92 2.34
C TYR A 88 -10.67 1.27 2.29
N SER A 89 -10.32 2.25 1.44
CA SER A 89 -8.94 2.72 1.32
C SER A 89 -8.53 3.34 2.65
N THR A 90 -7.67 2.65 3.38
CA THR A 90 -7.05 3.10 4.62
C THR A 90 -6.11 4.26 4.32
N MET A 91 -6.16 5.33 5.12
CA MET A 91 -5.21 6.43 5.00
C MET A 91 -3.97 6.09 5.85
N SER A 92 -2.86 5.76 5.19
CA SER A 92 -1.56 5.58 5.85
C SER A 92 -1.04 6.92 6.42
N VAL A 93 -0.05 6.86 7.31
CA VAL A 93 0.65 8.05 7.85
C VAL A 93 1.19 8.98 6.76
N GLU A 94 1.56 8.42 5.60
CA GLU A 94 1.99 9.18 4.42
C GLU A 94 0.86 10.06 3.86
N SER A 95 -0.39 9.61 3.99
CA SER A 95 -1.56 10.32 3.50
C SER A 95 -1.96 11.50 4.39
N ALA A 96 -1.70 11.46 5.70
CA ALA A 96 -1.85 12.63 6.59
C ALA A 96 -0.85 13.75 6.24
N VAL A 97 0.37 13.36 5.83
CA VAL A 97 1.40 14.30 5.34
C VAL A 97 1.09 14.78 3.91
N GLU A 98 0.56 13.89 3.05
CA GLU A 98 0.15 14.22 1.68
C GLU A 98 -1.08 15.13 1.66
N PHE A 99 -2.00 14.96 2.61
CA PHE A 99 -3.14 15.85 2.87
C PHE A 99 -2.69 17.29 3.13
N VAL A 100 -1.65 17.50 3.94
CA VAL A 100 -1.07 18.83 4.23
C VAL A 100 -0.26 19.37 3.03
N ARG A 101 0.43 18.48 2.29
CA ARG A 101 1.21 18.85 1.10
C ARG A 101 0.34 19.23 -0.11
N GLN A 102 -0.82 18.60 -0.29
CA GLN A 102 -1.78 18.97 -1.35
C GLN A 102 -2.36 20.37 -1.14
N ASP A 103 -2.58 20.80 0.12
CA ASP A 103 -3.07 22.16 0.43
C ASP A 103 -2.01 23.24 0.09
N SER A 104 -0.72 22.91 0.26
CA SER A 104 0.41 23.81 0.02
C SER A 104 0.74 24.05 -1.46
N ARG A 105 0.34 23.15 -2.38
CA ARG A 105 0.65 23.22 -3.83
C ARG A 105 -0.38 24.01 -4.65
N SER A 106 -1.47 24.50 -4.06
CA SER A 106 -2.51 25.27 -4.76
C SER A 106 -2.10 26.71 -5.16
N ARG A 107 -0.85 27.12 -4.91
CA ARG A 107 -0.30 28.42 -5.36
C ARG A 107 0.87 28.25 -6.31
N LYS A 108 0.57 27.98 -7.58
CA LYS A 108 1.28 28.49 -8.76
C LYS A 108 0.50 28.10 -10.02
N ARG A 109 -0.12 29.09 -10.66
CA ARG A 109 -0.63 28.96 -12.03
C ARG A 109 0.56 28.94 -13.00
N PRO A 110 0.64 28.01 -13.96
CA PRO A 110 1.27 28.28 -15.23
C PRO A 110 0.22 28.80 -16.20
N ALA A 111 0.57 29.90 -16.88
CA ALA A 111 -0.18 30.44 -17.99
C ALA A 111 0.04 29.58 -19.25
N GLU A 112 -0.97 29.60 -20.12
CA GLU A 112 -1.06 28.94 -21.42
C GLU A 112 0.00 29.41 -22.43
N SER A 113 0.36 28.53 -23.36
CA SER A 113 0.42 28.86 -24.80
C SER A 113 0.38 27.57 -25.63
N GLU A 114 -0.73 27.39 -26.35
CA GLU A 114 -0.85 26.53 -27.53
C GLU A 114 0.12 26.98 -28.63
N GLU A 115 0.61 26.03 -29.44
CA GLU A 115 0.88 26.25 -30.88
C GLU A 115 0.92 24.91 -31.63
N ASP A 116 0.37 24.97 -32.84
CA ASP A 116 -0.24 23.94 -33.67
C ASP A 116 0.67 23.24 -34.70
N SER A 117 0.11 22.17 -35.30
CA SER A 117 0.23 21.75 -36.73
C SER A 117 1.50 20.97 -37.15
N ALA A 118 1.53 20.01 -38.10
CA ALA A 118 0.58 19.46 -39.09
C ALA A 118 1.17 18.08 -39.57
N SER A 119 0.38 17.01 -39.71
CA SER A 119 -0.21 16.42 -40.94
C SER A 119 0.73 15.76 -41.99
N ALA A 120 0.44 14.49 -42.32
CA ALA A 120 0.28 13.87 -43.67
C ALA A 120 0.59 12.35 -43.61
N ASP A 121 -0.39 11.45 -43.57
CA ASP A 121 -1.17 10.84 -44.67
C ASP A 121 -0.43 9.80 -45.54
N ALA A 122 -0.85 8.52 -45.47
CA ALA A 122 -1.56 7.80 -46.56
C ALA A 122 -1.65 6.26 -46.35
N ALA A 123 -2.89 5.73 -46.42
CA ALA A 123 -3.41 4.49 -47.07
C ALA A 123 -2.75 3.10 -46.79
N ALA A 124 -3.44 1.95 -46.65
CA ALA A 124 -4.84 1.51 -46.75
C ALA A 124 -4.98 0.06 -46.22
N ALA A 125 -6.19 -0.31 -45.75
CA ALA A 125 -6.89 -1.62 -45.70
C ALA A 125 -6.13 -2.89 -45.19
N ASP A 126 -6.68 -3.84 -44.43
CA ASP A 126 -8.05 -4.32 -44.25
C ASP A 126 -8.14 -5.28 -43.01
N SER A 127 -9.38 -5.53 -42.54
CA SER A 127 -9.87 -6.70 -41.79
C SER A 127 -9.60 -6.90 -40.26
N ALA A 128 -10.68 -6.63 -39.52
CA ALA A 128 -11.34 -7.49 -38.51
C ALA A 128 -10.71 -7.76 -37.13
N ALA A 129 -11.29 -7.09 -36.11
CA ALA A 129 -11.62 -7.69 -34.81
C ALA A 129 -12.78 -6.92 -34.15
N GLY A 130 -13.71 -7.66 -33.54
CA GLY A 130 -14.95 -7.15 -32.96
C GLY A 130 -14.76 -6.32 -31.69
N ALA A 131 -15.58 -5.28 -31.59
CA ALA A 131 -15.80 -4.51 -30.37
C ALA A 131 -17.31 -4.40 -30.12
N VAL A 132 -17.72 -4.84 -28.93
CA VAL A 132 -19.06 -4.65 -28.37
C VAL A 132 -19.24 -3.18 -28.02
N LYS A 133 -20.19 -2.51 -28.67
CA LYS A 133 -20.68 -1.17 -28.31
C LYS A 133 -21.97 -1.30 -27.50
N PHE A 134 -21.96 -0.74 -26.29
CA PHE A 134 -23.17 -0.39 -25.56
C PHE A 134 -23.83 0.81 -26.26
N VAL A 135 -25.12 0.67 -26.59
CA VAL A 135 -25.95 1.69 -27.24
C VAL A 135 -26.98 2.21 -26.23
N LYS A 136 -27.08 3.54 -26.24
CA LYS A 136 -28.16 4.43 -25.82
C LYS A 136 -29.57 3.80 -25.88
N LEU A 137 -30.36 3.97 -24.82
CA LEU A 137 -31.77 3.56 -24.76
C LEU A 137 -32.67 4.78 -24.53
N GLU A 138 -33.47 5.12 -25.54
CA GLU A 138 -34.69 5.93 -25.46
C GLU A 138 -35.85 5.06 -25.96
N SER A 139 -36.92 5.00 -25.14
CA SER A 139 -38.36 4.76 -25.41
C SER A 139 -38.86 3.60 -26.29
N ILE A 140 -39.99 2.98 -25.86
CA ILE A 140 -41.23 2.60 -26.62
C ILE A 140 -42.00 1.54 -25.79
N GLU A 141 -43.13 1.87 -25.15
CA GLU A 141 -44.57 1.69 -25.52
C GLU A 141 -45.18 0.33 -25.12
N GLU A 142 -46.41 0.35 -24.58
CA GLU A 142 -47.49 -0.60 -24.89
C GLU A 142 -48.88 -0.04 -24.43
N GLU A 143 -49.90 -0.38 -25.23
CA GLU A 143 -51.26 0.20 -25.43
C GLU A 143 -52.26 -0.14 -24.28
N ASP A 144 -53.48 0.40 -24.10
CA ASP A 144 -54.62 0.46 -25.04
C ASP A 144 -55.88 1.14 -24.37
N GLN A 145 -56.83 1.57 -25.21
CA GLN A 145 -58.28 1.88 -25.01
C GLN A 145 -58.73 3.25 -24.49
N GLY A 146 -59.49 3.95 -25.35
CA GLY A 146 -60.26 5.15 -25.02
C GLY A 146 -61.75 4.85 -24.80
N ASP A 147 -62.40 5.70 -23.99
CA ASP A 147 -63.81 6.05 -24.15
C ASP A 147 -64.11 7.42 -23.49
N ASP A 148 -64.99 8.19 -24.12
CA ASP A 148 -65.40 9.55 -23.77
C ASP A 148 -66.33 9.58 -22.53
N GLN A 149 -66.09 10.48 -21.56
CA GLN A 149 -67.14 11.29 -20.90
C GLN A 149 -66.63 12.34 -19.89
N LYS A 150 -66.66 13.61 -20.35
CA LYS A 150 -67.21 14.84 -19.73
C LYS A 150 -67.60 14.82 -18.23
N VAL A 151 -67.12 15.79 -17.43
CA VAL A 151 -67.91 16.83 -16.69
C VAL A 151 -67.02 17.64 -15.69
N LYS A 152 -66.76 18.90 -16.05
CA LYS A 152 -66.95 20.20 -15.34
C LYS A 152 -66.47 20.42 -13.88
N LEU A 153 -65.68 21.48 -13.67
CA LEU A 153 -65.85 22.57 -12.67
C LEU A 153 -64.68 23.56 -12.84
N GLU A 154 -64.85 24.59 -13.68
CA GLU A 154 -65.22 25.98 -13.30
C GLU A 154 -64.05 26.80 -12.72
N THR A 155 -63.53 27.63 -13.62
CA THR A 155 -62.61 28.76 -13.45
C THR A 155 -63.39 29.96 -12.92
N GLU A 156 -62.84 30.68 -11.94
CA GLU A 156 -63.05 32.13 -11.84
C GLU A 156 -61.68 32.81 -11.77
N GLU A 157 -61.51 33.74 -12.70
CA GLU A 157 -60.37 34.62 -12.90
C GLU A 157 -60.41 35.79 -11.89
N ALA A 158 -59.24 36.35 -11.56
CA ALA A 158 -59.15 37.77 -11.24
C ALA A 158 -57.78 38.35 -11.63
N GLU A 159 -57.83 39.30 -12.55
CA GLU A 159 -56.72 40.03 -13.15
C GLU A 159 -56.00 41.02 -12.20
N VAL A 160 -54.78 41.36 -12.66
CA VAL A 160 -53.79 42.30 -12.12
C VAL A 160 -54.29 43.74 -12.04
N LYS A 161 -53.91 44.45 -10.96
CA LYS A 161 -53.71 45.91 -10.97
C LYS A 161 -52.32 46.26 -10.43
N GLN A 162 -51.54 46.94 -11.27
CA GLN A 162 -50.35 47.68 -10.85
C GLN A 162 -50.76 48.87 -9.98
N SER A 163 -50.06 49.03 -8.85
CA SER A 163 -49.85 50.32 -8.21
C SER A 163 -48.38 50.41 -7.83
N ASP A 164 -47.64 51.23 -8.57
CA ASP A 164 -46.33 51.73 -8.17
C ASP A 164 -46.45 52.54 -6.88
N SER A 165 -45.81 52.06 -5.82
CA SER A 165 -45.23 52.91 -4.79
C SER A 165 -44.11 52.16 -4.08
N VAL A 166 -42.90 52.63 -4.32
CA VAL A 166 -41.64 52.25 -3.67
C VAL A 166 -41.81 51.97 -2.18
N SER A 167 -41.46 50.76 -1.76
CA SER A 167 -40.93 50.49 -0.43
C SER A 167 -39.93 49.35 -0.56
N GLU A 168 -38.65 49.68 -0.61
CA GLU A 168 -37.55 48.77 -0.29
C GLU A 168 -37.87 48.09 1.05
N LYS A 169 -38.18 46.79 1.02
CA LYS A 169 -38.26 45.97 2.23
C LYS A 169 -37.65 44.60 1.92
N ASN A 170 -36.42 44.45 2.43
CA ASN A 170 -35.73 43.23 2.83
C ASN A 170 -35.61 42.11 1.79
N GLN A 171 -34.53 42.17 1.00
CA GLN A 171 -33.90 40.95 0.50
C GLN A 171 -33.49 40.09 1.71
N PRO A 172 -33.70 38.76 1.70
CA PRO A 172 -33.15 37.91 2.76
C PRO A 172 -31.63 38.02 2.69
N GLU A 173 -31.00 38.37 3.80
CA GLU A 173 -29.54 38.37 3.94
C GLU A 173 -29.03 36.99 3.52
N GLU A 174 -28.23 36.92 2.45
CA GLU A 174 -27.74 35.65 1.91
C GLU A 174 -26.71 35.05 2.89
N ASP A 175 -27.17 34.26 3.86
CA ASP A 175 -26.32 33.46 4.72
C ASP A 175 -25.37 32.58 3.88
N TRP A 176 -24.22 32.22 4.46
CA TRP A 176 -23.30 31.27 3.83
C TRP A 176 -24.05 30.03 3.34
N VAL A 177 -23.93 29.70 2.05
CA VAL A 177 -24.76 28.71 1.33
C VAL A 177 -24.81 27.32 2.01
N PHE A 178 -23.74 26.94 2.71
CA PHE A 178 -23.67 25.66 3.42
C PHE A 178 -24.02 25.73 4.91
N ALA A 179 -24.50 26.88 5.41
CA ALA A 179 -24.78 27.06 6.83
C ALA A 179 -25.83 26.07 7.36
N GLU A 180 -26.96 25.91 6.65
CA GLU A 180 -28.01 24.96 7.05
C GLU A 180 -27.52 23.51 7.00
N PHE A 181 -26.74 23.18 5.97
CA PHE A 181 -26.14 21.86 5.81
C PHE A 181 -25.14 21.57 6.95
N ALA A 182 -24.23 22.50 7.24
CA ALA A 182 -23.28 22.39 8.35
C ALA A 182 -24.00 22.25 9.71
N ASN A 183 -25.06 23.03 9.94
CA ASN A 183 -25.88 22.92 11.15
C ASN A 183 -26.58 21.57 11.26
N SER A 184 -27.01 20.99 10.14
CA SER A 184 -27.58 19.64 10.13
C SER A 184 -26.54 18.59 10.52
N LEU A 185 -25.34 18.66 9.94
CA LEU A 185 -24.25 17.76 10.31
C LEU A 185 -23.91 17.87 11.80
N VAL A 186 -23.80 19.09 12.31
CA VAL A 186 -23.46 19.34 13.72
C VAL A 186 -24.53 18.82 14.69
N ARG A 187 -25.82 18.78 14.31
CA ARG A 187 -26.88 18.14 15.12
C ARG A 187 -26.68 16.63 15.24
N ASP A 188 -26.27 15.98 14.15
CA ASP A 188 -26.16 14.53 14.08
C ASP A 188 -24.79 14.00 14.58
N MET A 189 -23.91 14.89 15.06
CA MET A 189 -22.55 14.55 15.50
C MET A 189 -22.50 13.55 16.66
N TRP A 190 -23.53 13.50 17.51
CA TRP A 190 -23.67 12.52 18.61
C TRP A 190 -24.82 11.53 18.41
N HIS A 191 -25.13 11.21 17.15
CA HIS A 191 -26.10 10.18 16.81
C HIS A 191 -25.69 8.81 17.39
N GLN A 192 -26.67 7.94 17.72
CA GLN A 192 -26.42 6.61 18.31
C GLN A 192 -25.65 5.70 17.35
N GLU A 193 -26.09 5.67 16.08
CA GLU A 193 -25.39 4.96 15.00
C GLU A 193 -24.06 5.64 14.68
N TRP A 194 -22.98 4.85 14.69
CA TRP A 194 -21.64 5.37 14.45
C TRP A 194 -21.40 5.72 13.00
N GLU A 195 -22.12 5.08 12.07
CA GLU A 195 -22.10 5.35 10.64
C GLU A 195 -22.54 6.78 10.36
N VAL A 196 -23.56 7.25 11.10
CA VAL A 196 -24.03 8.63 11.02
C VAL A 196 -22.98 9.59 11.59
N ARG A 197 -22.40 9.27 12.77
CA ARG A 197 -21.33 10.11 13.35
C ARG A 197 -20.11 10.20 12.44
N HIS A 198 -19.70 9.08 11.85
CA HIS A 198 -18.60 9.02 10.90
C HIS A 198 -18.93 9.81 9.62
N GLY A 199 -20.13 9.64 9.07
CA GLY A 199 -20.63 10.41 7.92
C GLY A 199 -20.64 11.91 8.17
N VAL A 200 -21.06 12.34 9.37
CA VAL A 200 -20.97 13.73 9.83
C VAL A 200 -19.54 14.22 9.85
N ALA A 201 -18.62 13.46 10.48
CA ALA A 201 -17.22 13.84 10.55
C ALA A 201 -16.58 13.95 9.15
N VAL A 202 -16.88 13.03 8.24
CA VAL A 202 -16.42 13.06 6.84
C VAL A 202 -17.01 14.26 6.10
N GLY A 203 -18.31 14.50 6.23
CA GLY A 203 -18.99 15.65 5.61
C GLY A 203 -18.42 16.98 6.08
N LEU A 204 -18.21 17.14 7.39
CA LEU A 204 -17.55 18.32 7.96
C LEU A 204 -16.12 18.46 7.47
N ARG A 205 -15.36 17.36 7.37
CA ARG A 205 -13.99 17.38 6.87
C ARG A 205 -13.90 17.93 5.45
N GLU A 206 -14.71 17.40 4.52
CA GLU A 206 -14.67 17.85 3.12
C GLU A 206 -15.22 19.28 2.95
N LEU A 207 -16.26 19.65 3.72
CA LEU A 207 -16.81 21.00 3.70
C LEU A 207 -15.78 22.02 4.19
N LEU A 208 -15.18 21.79 5.35
CA LEU A 208 -14.23 22.71 5.98
C LEU A 208 -12.89 22.75 5.25
N ARG A 209 -12.51 21.68 4.56
CA ARG A 209 -11.34 21.67 3.68
C ARG A 209 -11.35 22.85 2.70
N HIS A 210 -12.52 23.21 2.16
CA HIS A 210 -12.66 24.31 1.20
C HIS A 210 -13.26 25.58 1.80
N HIS A 211 -14.16 25.47 2.78
CA HIS A 211 -14.96 26.59 3.26
C HIS A 211 -14.71 27.00 4.72
N ARG A 212 -13.70 26.45 5.41
CA ARG A 212 -13.42 26.80 6.82
C ARG A 212 -13.37 28.29 7.13
N ARG A 213 -12.81 29.11 6.23
CA ARG A 213 -12.72 30.58 6.39
C ARG A 213 -14.07 31.29 6.42
N TRP A 214 -15.10 30.68 5.83
CA TRP A 214 -16.44 31.24 5.72
C TRP A 214 -17.38 30.76 6.82
N LEU A 215 -16.91 29.85 7.68
CA LEU A 215 -17.71 29.27 8.76
C LEU A 215 -18.26 30.38 9.67
N GLY A 216 -19.58 30.55 9.70
CA GLY A 216 -20.23 31.55 10.54
C GLY A 216 -20.09 33.00 10.04
N ARG A 217 -19.58 33.26 8.82
CA ARG A 217 -19.61 34.62 8.25
C ARG A 217 -20.97 34.89 7.60
N ARG A 218 -21.44 36.14 7.72
CA ARG A 218 -22.64 36.67 7.04
C ARG A 218 -22.22 37.89 6.22
N PRO A 219 -22.72 38.12 5.00
CA PRO A 219 -22.18 39.12 4.08
C PRO A 219 -22.52 40.60 4.38
N CYS A 220 -23.03 40.94 5.57
CA CYS A 220 -23.62 42.26 5.81
C CYS A 220 -23.41 42.86 7.22
N GLN A 221 -22.37 42.46 7.95
CA GLN A 221 -22.02 43.09 9.23
C GLN A 221 -20.69 43.87 9.11
N ARG A 222 -20.36 44.69 10.11
CA ARG A 222 -19.03 45.32 10.16
C ARG A 222 -17.98 44.20 10.21
N ASP A 223 -16.87 44.35 9.50
CA ASP A 223 -15.79 43.34 9.43
C ASP A 223 -15.38 42.76 10.80
N ASP A 224 -15.39 43.59 11.86
CA ASP A 224 -15.05 43.20 13.23
C ASP A 224 -16.07 42.23 13.88
N ASP A 225 -17.37 42.40 13.59
CA ASP A 225 -18.44 41.57 14.12
C ASP A 225 -18.48 40.20 13.40
N GLU A 226 -18.16 40.19 12.10
CA GLU A 226 -18.08 38.97 11.29
C GLU A 226 -16.91 38.07 11.70
N GLU A 227 -15.73 38.63 11.92
CA GLU A 227 -14.56 37.89 12.41
C GLU A 227 -14.83 37.35 13.82
N SER A 228 -15.44 38.15 14.69
CA SER A 228 -15.80 37.73 16.04
C SER A 228 -16.79 36.56 16.04
N HIS A 229 -17.77 36.58 15.14
CA HIS A 229 -18.74 35.48 14.99
C HIS A 229 -18.08 34.23 14.39
N HIS A 230 -17.23 34.38 13.37
CA HIS A 230 -16.42 33.30 12.82
C HIS A 230 -15.60 32.58 13.91
N GLN A 231 -14.86 33.34 14.73
CA GLN A 231 -14.04 32.78 15.80
C GLN A 231 -14.86 32.02 16.84
N ARG A 232 -16.06 32.49 17.20
CA ARG A 232 -16.98 31.77 18.09
C ARG A 232 -17.49 30.47 17.49
N CYS A 233 -17.81 30.45 16.18
CA CYS A 233 -18.24 29.24 15.49
C CYS A 233 -17.11 28.20 15.40
N VAL A 234 -15.87 28.63 15.12
CA VAL A 234 -14.71 27.75 15.11
C VAL A 234 -14.44 27.18 16.50
N GLU A 235 -14.58 27.99 17.55
CA GLU A 235 -14.44 27.54 18.94
C GLU A 235 -15.52 26.54 19.36
N ASP A 236 -16.80 26.83 19.10
CA ASP A 236 -17.92 25.91 19.39
C ASP A 236 -17.73 24.55 18.71
N LEU A 237 -17.39 24.56 17.42
CA LEU A 237 -17.15 23.33 16.69
C LEU A 237 -15.91 22.57 17.22
N SER A 238 -14.86 23.29 17.61
CA SER A 238 -13.68 22.68 18.23
C SER A 238 -14.01 22.00 19.56
N LEU A 239 -14.81 22.64 20.41
CA LEU A 239 -15.28 22.06 21.69
C LEU A 239 -16.12 20.81 21.46
N ARG A 240 -17.04 20.86 20.50
CA ARG A 240 -17.87 19.73 20.06
C ARG A 240 -17.04 18.54 19.59
N LEU A 241 -15.99 18.78 18.81
CA LEU A 241 -15.05 17.75 18.38
C LEU A 241 -14.25 17.18 19.55
N LEU A 242 -13.78 18.02 20.49
CA LEU A 242 -13.10 17.56 21.71
C LEU A 242 -14.00 16.65 22.56
N CYS A 243 -15.28 16.99 22.69
CA CYS A 243 -16.26 16.12 23.35
C CYS A 243 -16.42 14.78 22.62
N THR A 244 -16.47 14.80 21.29
CA THR A 244 -16.59 13.58 20.47
C THR A 244 -15.36 12.68 20.61
N LEU A 245 -14.15 13.27 20.61
CA LEU A 245 -12.90 12.54 20.87
C LEU A 245 -12.87 11.88 22.27
N ALA A 246 -13.53 12.50 23.25
CA ALA A 246 -13.58 11.99 24.62
C ALA A 246 -14.71 10.97 24.85
N LEU A 247 -15.82 11.06 24.12
CA LEU A 247 -17.03 10.27 24.36
C LEU A 247 -17.17 9.07 23.43
N ASP A 248 -16.71 9.14 22.19
CA ASP A 248 -16.86 8.04 21.24
C ASP A 248 -16.02 6.82 21.68
N GLN A 249 -16.66 5.66 21.80
CA GLN A 249 -16.05 4.40 22.24
C GLN A 249 -15.86 3.39 21.11
N LEU A 250 -16.22 3.71 19.87
CA LEU A 250 -16.03 2.79 18.74
C LEU A 250 -14.55 2.63 18.42
N SER A 251 -14.09 1.38 18.34
CA SER A 251 -12.76 1.00 17.89
C SER A 251 -12.90 -0.28 17.05
N ASP A 252 -12.28 -0.29 15.89
CA ASP A 252 -12.21 -1.40 14.94
C ASP A 252 -10.82 -2.05 15.02
N PHE A 253 -10.80 -3.39 15.04
CA PHE A 253 -9.62 -4.24 15.23
C PHE A 253 -9.40 -5.18 14.04
N VAL A 254 -10.08 -4.98 12.91
CA VAL A 254 -9.95 -5.81 11.71
C VAL A 254 -8.59 -5.62 11.02
N SER A 255 -7.92 -4.48 11.23
CA SER A 255 -6.59 -4.15 10.70
C SER A 255 -5.44 -4.40 11.69
N ASP A 256 -4.20 -4.35 11.19
CA ASP A 256 -2.96 -4.46 11.98
C ASP A 256 -2.86 -3.41 13.12
N GLU A 257 -3.54 -2.27 12.98
CA GLU A 257 -3.63 -1.20 13.99
C GLU A 257 -5.09 -0.94 14.37
N VAL A 258 -5.33 -0.47 15.60
CA VAL A 258 -6.67 -0.09 16.05
C VAL A 258 -7.13 1.18 15.36
N ILE A 259 -8.23 1.08 14.62
CA ILE A 259 -8.84 2.20 13.91
C ILE A 259 -10.08 2.64 14.66
N ALA A 260 -10.11 3.91 15.07
CA ALA A 260 -11.32 4.52 15.62
C ALA A 260 -11.92 5.46 14.57
N PRO A 261 -12.77 4.99 13.64
CA PRO A 261 -13.09 5.73 12.42
C PRO A 261 -13.71 7.10 12.68
N VAL A 262 -14.55 7.23 13.72
CA VAL A 262 -15.11 8.51 14.15
C VAL A 262 -14.03 9.41 14.76
N ARG A 263 -13.25 8.90 15.74
CA ARG A 263 -12.21 9.70 16.42
C ARG A 263 -11.12 10.15 15.44
N GLU A 264 -10.66 9.28 14.53
CA GLU A 264 -9.67 9.58 13.49
C GLU A 264 -10.14 10.74 12.62
N THR A 265 -11.38 10.67 12.15
CA THR A 265 -11.95 11.70 11.28
C THR A 265 -12.21 13.00 12.05
N CYS A 266 -12.72 12.93 13.28
CA CYS A 266 -12.88 14.11 14.13
C CYS A 266 -11.54 14.78 14.46
N GLY A 267 -10.48 14.00 14.68
CA GLY A 267 -9.12 14.50 14.86
C GLY A 267 -8.64 15.26 13.61
N GLN A 268 -8.90 14.75 12.41
CA GLN A 268 -8.59 15.43 11.14
C GLN A 268 -9.34 16.75 11.00
N VAL A 269 -10.65 16.77 11.31
CA VAL A 269 -11.46 17.99 11.29
C VAL A 269 -10.91 19.02 12.28
N LEU A 270 -10.54 18.59 13.49
CA LEU A 270 -9.94 19.44 14.49
C LEU A 270 -8.58 20.00 14.01
N GLY A 271 -7.77 19.19 13.34
CA GLY A 271 -6.53 19.63 12.69
C GLY A 271 -6.76 20.73 11.65
N LEU A 272 -7.77 20.58 10.78
CA LEU A 272 -8.18 21.61 9.82
C LEU A 272 -8.61 22.91 10.50
N LEU A 273 -9.54 22.82 11.46
CA LEU A 273 -10.03 23.98 12.20
C LEU A 273 -8.92 24.67 13.00
N SER A 274 -7.93 23.91 13.46
CA SER A 274 -6.82 24.47 14.20
C SER A 274 -6.10 25.56 13.44
N THR A 275 -6.10 25.56 12.10
CA THR A 275 -5.47 26.60 11.27
C THR A 275 -6.16 27.96 11.32
N GLU A 276 -7.44 28.01 11.67
CA GLU A 276 -8.24 29.24 11.79
C GLU A 276 -8.31 29.75 13.26
N LEU A 277 -7.90 28.93 14.24
CA LEU A 277 -7.86 29.31 15.65
C LEU A 277 -6.79 30.37 15.94
N THR A 278 -7.15 31.33 16.81
CA THR A 278 -6.19 32.25 17.43
C THR A 278 -5.18 31.49 18.30
N GLN A 279 -4.02 32.10 18.56
CA GLN A 279 -2.97 31.49 19.40
C GLN A 279 -3.48 31.15 20.82
N HIS A 280 -4.38 31.98 21.37
CA HIS A 280 -4.98 31.73 22.68
C HIS A 280 -5.91 30.51 22.66
N GLN A 281 -6.87 30.47 21.73
CA GLN A 281 -7.80 29.35 21.60
C GLN A 281 -7.07 28.04 21.28
N LEU A 282 -6.05 28.08 20.41
CA LEU A 282 -5.19 26.94 20.15
C LEU A 282 -4.52 26.43 21.42
N GLY A 283 -4.04 27.33 22.28
CA GLY A 283 -3.52 27.00 23.61
C GLY A 283 -4.55 26.26 24.47
N CYS A 284 -5.78 26.76 24.54
CA CYS A 284 -6.88 26.13 25.29
C CYS A 284 -7.25 24.74 24.74
N VAL A 285 -7.31 24.59 23.42
CA VAL A 285 -7.59 23.31 22.76
C VAL A 285 -6.48 22.30 23.06
N VAL A 286 -5.21 22.70 22.92
CA VAL A 286 -4.06 21.83 23.22
C VAL A 286 -4.01 21.46 24.70
N SER A 287 -4.25 22.39 25.61
CA SER A 287 -4.35 22.10 27.06
C SER A 287 -5.48 21.10 27.36
N SER A 288 -6.62 21.22 26.66
CA SER A 288 -7.73 20.28 26.81
C SER A 288 -7.37 18.89 26.30
N LEU A 289 -6.69 18.79 25.15
CA LEU A 289 -6.20 17.52 24.60
C LEU A 289 -5.17 16.85 25.53
N LEU A 290 -4.27 17.62 26.14
CA LEU A 290 -3.34 17.13 27.16
C LEU A 290 -4.06 16.65 28.43
N CYS A 291 -5.20 17.25 28.77
CA CYS A 291 -6.05 16.74 29.85
C CYS A 291 -6.70 15.40 29.49
N LEU A 292 -7.14 15.25 28.24
CA LEU A 292 -7.69 14.00 27.71
C LEU A 292 -6.62 12.89 27.65
N SER A 293 -5.41 13.19 27.18
CA SER A 293 -4.32 12.20 27.08
C SER A 293 -3.94 11.59 28.43
N ARG A 294 -4.02 12.38 29.51
CA ARG A 294 -3.73 11.94 30.89
C ARG A 294 -4.79 11.07 31.53
N GLN A 295 -5.96 10.91 30.91
CA GLN A 295 -7.02 10.13 31.51
C GLN A 295 -6.63 8.64 31.57
N PRO A 296 -6.98 7.92 32.65
CA PRO A 296 -6.59 6.53 32.83
C PRO A 296 -7.27 5.58 31.84
N HIS A 297 -8.37 6.01 31.24
CA HIS A 297 -9.11 5.24 30.26
C HIS A 297 -8.45 5.36 28.88
N TRP A 298 -7.93 4.25 28.36
CA TRP A 298 -7.13 4.22 27.13
C TRP A 298 -7.82 4.91 25.94
N MET A 299 -9.14 4.71 25.73
CA MET A 299 -9.88 5.33 24.61
C MET A 299 -9.87 6.87 24.67
N ILE A 300 -9.98 7.45 25.86
CA ILE A 300 -9.96 8.91 26.05
C ILE A 300 -8.54 9.43 25.85
N SER A 301 -7.56 8.70 26.41
CA SER A 301 -6.14 9.02 26.23
C SER A 301 -5.75 9.02 24.75
N TYR A 302 -6.13 7.96 24.03
CA TYR A 302 -5.99 7.79 22.60
C TYR A 302 -6.64 8.94 21.83
N GLY A 303 -7.89 9.31 22.15
CA GLY A 303 -8.57 10.46 21.50
C GLY A 303 -7.84 11.79 21.70
N GLY A 304 -7.27 12.02 22.88
CA GLY A 304 -6.42 13.19 23.16
C GLY A 304 -5.15 13.23 22.30
N LEU A 305 -4.42 12.10 22.24
CA LEU A 305 -3.21 11.96 21.43
C LEU A 305 -3.49 12.10 19.94
N LEU A 306 -4.63 11.61 19.49
CA LEU A 306 -5.07 11.71 18.10
C LEU A 306 -5.36 13.15 17.68
N GLY A 307 -6.01 13.93 18.55
CA GLY A 307 -6.16 15.37 18.33
C GLY A 307 -4.80 16.08 18.26
N ILE A 308 -3.85 15.72 19.13
CA ILE A 308 -2.49 16.29 19.11
C ILE A 308 -1.76 15.96 17.80
N LYS A 309 -1.83 14.70 17.33
CA LYS A 309 -1.27 14.26 16.04
C LYS A 309 -1.71 15.17 14.89
N TYR A 310 -3.01 15.40 14.76
CA TYR A 310 -3.55 16.16 13.64
C TYR A 310 -3.33 17.68 13.75
N ILE A 311 -3.28 18.24 14.96
CA ILE A 311 -2.88 19.64 15.15
C ILE A 311 -1.41 19.85 14.75
N LEU A 312 -0.52 18.95 15.19
CA LEU A 312 0.90 19.00 14.83
C LEU A 312 1.11 18.87 13.32
N ALA A 313 0.40 17.93 12.68
CA ALA A 313 0.47 17.76 11.22
C ALA A 313 -0.06 18.98 10.45
N SER A 314 -1.15 19.60 10.92
CA SER A 314 -1.83 20.68 10.19
C SER A 314 -1.17 22.06 10.37
N ARG A 315 -0.34 22.25 11.40
CA ARG A 315 0.33 23.54 11.70
C ARG A 315 1.86 23.41 11.76
N PRO A 316 2.56 23.13 10.65
CA PRO A 316 4.02 22.95 10.64
C PRO A 316 4.79 24.21 11.06
N ARG A 317 4.22 25.41 10.86
CA ARG A 317 4.87 26.68 11.26
C ARG A 317 4.89 26.89 12.77
N ASP A 318 3.83 26.50 13.45
CA ASP A 318 3.69 26.62 14.90
C ASP A 318 4.18 25.36 15.63
N ALA A 319 4.53 24.31 14.90
CA ALA A 319 5.03 23.06 15.45
C ALA A 319 6.25 23.31 16.35
N ALA A 320 7.15 24.23 16.00
CA ALA A 320 8.31 24.58 16.83
C ALA A 320 7.93 25.08 18.24
N ASP A 321 6.80 25.78 18.38
CA ASP A 321 6.32 26.33 19.65
C ASP A 321 5.41 25.34 20.40
N LEU A 322 4.64 24.54 19.65
CA LEU A 322 3.70 23.55 20.21
C LEU A 322 4.43 22.31 20.72
N LEU A 323 5.45 21.84 20.01
CA LEU A 323 6.14 20.59 20.25
C LEU A 323 6.76 20.52 21.66
N PRO A 324 7.48 21.55 22.17
CA PRO A 324 7.96 21.56 23.55
C PRO A 324 6.85 21.42 24.60
N ARG A 325 5.63 21.88 24.31
CA ARG A 325 4.48 21.82 25.24
C ARG A 325 3.86 20.43 25.30
N VAL A 326 3.81 19.72 24.18
CA VAL A 326 3.16 18.39 24.08
C VAL A 326 4.14 17.22 24.20
N TYR A 327 5.43 17.45 23.93
CA TYR A 327 6.45 16.39 23.88
C TYR A 327 6.57 15.59 25.17
N SER A 328 6.55 16.26 26.33
CA SER A 328 6.69 15.56 27.62
C SER A 328 5.59 14.53 27.83
N GLU A 329 4.36 14.86 27.45
CA GLU A 329 3.22 13.97 27.55
C GLU A 329 3.32 12.82 26.55
N ILE A 330 3.63 13.11 25.28
CA ILE A 330 3.85 12.09 24.24
C ILE A 330 4.95 11.12 24.67
N PHE A 331 6.08 11.63 25.15
CA PHE A 331 7.20 10.81 25.60
C PHE A 331 6.82 9.94 26.82
N ASN A 332 6.02 10.45 27.76
CA ASN A 332 5.54 9.65 28.88
C ASN A 332 4.71 8.44 28.42
N HIS A 333 3.84 8.60 27.41
CA HIS A 333 3.08 7.49 26.85
C HIS A 333 4.00 6.46 26.15
N ILE A 334 5.02 6.92 25.43
CA ILE A 334 6.02 6.05 24.79
C ILE A 334 6.81 5.28 25.85
N ALA A 335 7.32 5.96 26.87
CA ALA A 335 8.17 5.37 27.90
C ALA A 335 7.41 4.45 28.88
N ALA A 336 6.13 4.74 29.15
CA ALA A 336 5.31 3.92 30.04
C ALA A 336 5.00 2.54 29.44
N ALA A 337 4.88 2.45 28.11
CA ALA A 337 4.67 1.22 27.36
C ALA A 337 3.59 0.29 27.95
N LYS A 338 2.46 0.88 28.37
CA LYS A 338 1.38 0.16 29.04
C LYS A 338 0.32 -0.40 28.09
N ASP A 339 -0.08 0.42 27.11
CA ASP A 339 -1.11 0.11 26.13
C ASP A 339 -0.53 0.38 24.73
N ASP A 340 -0.36 -0.65 23.93
CA ASP A 340 0.35 -0.58 22.63
C ASP A 340 -0.36 0.35 21.64
N ASP A 341 -1.68 0.41 21.62
CA ASP A 341 -2.45 1.30 20.72
C ASP A 341 -2.28 2.78 21.09
N VAL A 342 -2.25 3.07 22.39
CA VAL A 342 -2.01 4.43 22.89
C VAL A 342 -0.56 4.85 22.59
N MET A 343 0.38 3.92 22.73
CA MET A 343 1.78 4.12 22.36
C MET A 343 1.93 4.37 20.86
N ALA A 344 1.31 3.54 20.01
CA ALA A 344 1.30 3.69 18.56
C ALA A 344 0.71 5.06 18.15
N SER A 345 -0.39 5.47 18.77
CA SER A 345 -0.97 6.80 18.56
C SER A 345 0.00 7.93 18.95
N ALA A 346 0.69 7.81 20.11
CA ALA A 346 1.68 8.78 20.57
C ALA A 346 2.87 8.88 19.61
N LEU A 347 3.39 7.73 19.15
CA LEU A 347 4.46 7.66 18.16
C LEU A 347 4.06 8.31 16.82
N SER A 348 2.85 7.99 16.35
CA SER A 348 2.32 8.53 15.09
C SER A 348 2.18 10.05 15.10
N ALA A 349 1.99 10.68 16.27
CA ALA A 349 1.95 12.13 16.43
C ALA A 349 3.31 12.80 16.14
N LEU A 350 4.42 12.08 16.31
CA LEU A 350 5.77 12.60 16.08
C LEU A 350 6.26 12.41 14.64
N VAL A 351 5.75 11.41 13.91
CA VAL A 351 6.16 11.12 12.53
C VAL A 351 6.05 12.34 11.58
N PRO A 352 4.93 13.09 11.53
CA PRO A 352 4.79 14.22 10.58
C PRO A 352 5.69 15.42 10.92
N VAL A 353 6.19 15.51 12.15
CA VAL A 353 7.00 16.61 12.67
C VAL A 353 8.42 16.17 13.04
N SER A 354 8.91 15.07 12.46
CA SER A 354 10.23 14.51 12.80
C SER A 354 11.38 15.48 12.53
N THR A 355 11.28 16.29 11.47
CA THR A 355 12.24 17.33 11.10
C THR A 355 12.27 18.47 12.12
N GLU A 356 11.10 18.97 12.51
CA GLU A 356 10.94 20.00 13.54
C GLU A 356 11.36 19.49 14.91
N LEU A 357 11.06 18.22 15.23
CA LEU A 357 11.54 17.56 16.45
C LEU A 357 13.06 17.57 16.52
N CYS A 358 13.75 17.28 15.41
CA CYS A 358 15.21 17.33 15.33
C CYS A 358 15.77 18.74 15.58
N ASN A 359 15.10 19.77 15.08
CA ASN A 359 15.55 21.16 15.18
C ASN A 359 15.20 21.82 16.53
N SER A 360 14.01 21.54 17.06
CA SER A 360 13.46 22.23 18.24
C SER A 360 13.83 21.56 19.56
N LEU A 361 14.03 20.24 19.59
CA LEU A 361 14.36 19.50 20.82
C LEU A 361 15.60 18.58 20.67
N PRO A 362 16.76 19.10 20.23
CA PRO A 362 17.96 18.28 20.01
C PRO A 362 18.42 17.52 21.27
N ASP A 363 18.30 18.14 22.45
CA ASP A 363 18.72 17.54 23.73
C ASP A 363 17.86 16.33 24.15
N ARG A 364 16.64 16.21 23.62
CA ARG A 364 15.70 15.12 23.96
C ARG A 364 15.77 13.94 22.99
N LEU A 365 16.32 14.15 21.78
CA LEU A 365 16.42 13.11 20.75
C LEU A 365 17.18 11.86 21.19
N PRO A 366 18.35 11.95 21.88
CA PRO A 366 19.10 10.73 22.24
C PRO A 366 18.29 9.83 23.17
N GLN A 367 17.54 10.42 24.09
CA GLN A 367 16.65 9.70 25.01
C GLN A 367 15.50 9.03 24.26
N LEU A 368 14.85 9.74 23.33
CA LEU A 368 13.81 9.18 22.48
C LEU A 368 14.34 8.01 21.65
N VAL A 369 15.42 8.21 20.89
CA VAL A 369 15.99 7.19 20.02
C VAL A 369 16.40 5.96 20.83
N SER A 370 17.06 6.12 21.98
CA SER A 370 17.39 4.97 22.86
C SER A 370 16.14 4.22 23.27
N THR A 371 15.10 4.93 23.71
CA THR A 371 13.83 4.31 24.13
C THR A 371 13.17 3.55 22.98
N LEU A 372 13.19 4.09 21.76
CA LEU A 372 12.63 3.41 20.57
C LEU A 372 13.36 2.10 20.24
N TRP A 373 14.69 2.09 20.30
CA TRP A 373 15.47 0.87 20.10
C TRP A 373 15.25 -0.15 21.23
N ASP A 374 15.18 0.31 22.48
CA ASP A 374 14.89 -0.54 23.63
C ASP A 374 13.48 -1.13 23.56
N LEU A 375 12.49 -0.39 23.06
CA LEU A 375 11.14 -0.89 22.82
C LEU A 375 11.16 -1.92 21.70
N LEU A 376 11.74 -1.59 20.54
CA LEU A 376 11.80 -2.49 19.38
C LEU A 376 12.45 -3.85 19.71
N ALA A 377 13.41 -3.89 20.63
CA ALA A 377 14.05 -5.13 21.09
C ALA A 377 13.18 -5.99 22.04
N ARG A 378 12.12 -5.43 22.62
CA ARG A 378 11.27 -6.07 23.63
C ARG A 378 9.82 -6.27 23.20
N MET A 379 9.39 -5.66 22.10
CA MET A 379 8.02 -5.78 21.60
C MET A 379 7.77 -7.18 21.04
N ASP A 380 6.53 -7.66 21.22
CA ASP A 380 6.06 -8.89 20.58
C ASP A 380 5.88 -8.70 19.06
N ASP A 381 6.00 -9.79 18.31
CA ASP A 381 5.89 -9.84 16.83
C ASP A 381 4.50 -9.40 16.29
N LEU A 382 3.52 -9.18 17.16
CA LEU A 382 2.16 -8.75 16.81
C LEU A 382 1.82 -7.35 17.35
N SER A 383 2.80 -6.62 17.90
CA SER A 383 2.51 -5.30 18.47
C SER A 383 2.15 -4.29 17.36
N PRO A 384 1.02 -3.58 17.47
CA PRO A 384 0.62 -2.54 16.52
C PRO A 384 1.60 -1.35 16.52
N ALA A 385 2.36 -1.17 17.59
CA ALA A 385 3.34 -0.08 17.70
C ALA A 385 4.57 -0.30 16.80
N THR A 386 4.93 -1.54 16.46
CA THR A 386 6.16 -1.88 15.71
C THR A 386 6.28 -1.11 14.40
N ASN A 387 5.19 -1.04 13.63
CA ASN A 387 5.15 -0.30 12.37
C ASN A 387 5.44 1.21 12.57
N THR A 388 4.82 1.83 13.59
CA THR A 388 5.02 3.24 13.90
C THR A 388 6.41 3.55 14.46
N ILE A 389 7.00 2.65 15.26
CA ILE A 389 8.39 2.75 15.74
C ILE A 389 9.35 2.77 14.56
N LEU A 390 9.24 1.80 13.64
CA LEU A 390 10.08 1.72 12.44
C LEU A 390 9.92 2.97 11.56
N SER A 391 8.69 3.45 11.39
CA SER A 391 8.39 4.67 10.63
C SER A 391 9.04 5.90 11.26
N LEU A 392 8.94 6.06 12.58
CA LEU A 392 9.53 7.20 13.30
C LEU A 392 11.06 7.15 13.27
N LEU A 393 11.68 5.99 13.51
CA LEU A 393 13.14 5.82 13.40
C LEU A 393 13.64 6.19 12.01
N THR A 394 12.92 5.76 10.96
CA THR A 394 13.23 6.10 9.56
C THR A 394 13.11 7.60 9.31
N ALA A 395 12.05 8.23 9.82
CA ALA A 395 11.80 9.67 9.65
C ALA A 395 12.81 10.53 10.42
N LEU A 396 13.23 10.11 11.61
CA LEU A 396 14.28 10.76 12.41
C LEU A 396 15.65 10.65 11.72
N GLN A 397 15.95 9.49 11.14
CA GLN A 397 17.18 9.28 10.38
C GLN A 397 17.26 10.21 9.16
N ALA A 398 16.14 10.43 8.46
CA ALA A 398 16.08 11.37 7.35
C ALA A 398 16.12 12.85 7.80
N GLY A 399 15.59 13.15 8.99
CA GLY A 399 15.28 14.51 9.45
C GLY A 399 16.38 15.26 10.19
N GLY A 400 17.54 14.66 10.50
CA GLY A 400 18.65 15.42 11.09
C GLY A 400 19.46 14.74 12.18
N VAL A 401 19.30 13.44 12.46
CA VAL A 401 20.35 12.72 13.18
C VAL A 401 21.55 12.62 12.24
N SER A 402 22.56 13.46 12.46
CA SER A 402 23.67 13.55 11.53
C SER A 402 24.37 12.19 11.37
N PRO A 403 24.68 11.76 10.14
CA PRO A 403 25.37 10.49 9.87
C PRO A 403 26.67 10.32 10.65
N ASP A 404 27.26 11.44 11.10
CA ASP A 404 28.54 11.51 11.81
C ASP A 404 28.46 11.05 13.28
N GLN A 405 27.27 10.87 13.84
CA GLN A 405 27.10 10.44 15.23
C GLN A 405 27.23 8.92 15.41
N PHE A 406 27.03 8.13 14.35
CA PHE A 406 27.01 6.67 14.45
C PHE A 406 28.39 6.06 14.32
N THR A 407 28.83 5.29 15.31
CA THR A 407 29.99 4.41 15.11
C THR A 407 29.63 3.28 14.14
N GLU A 408 30.64 2.73 13.44
CA GLU A 408 30.47 1.56 12.56
C GLU A 408 29.77 0.39 13.28
N ALA A 409 30.16 0.13 14.54
CA ALA A 409 29.58 -0.92 15.37
C ALA A 409 28.10 -0.64 15.69
N GLN A 410 27.74 0.60 16.02
CA GLN A 410 26.35 0.97 16.32
C GLN A 410 25.45 0.80 15.10
N LEU A 411 25.89 1.26 13.93
CA LEU A 411 25.10 1.15 12.70
C LEU A 411 24.94 -0.30 12.25
N SER A 412 26.00 -1.11 12.40
CA SER A 412 25.95 -2.55 12.12
C SER A 412 24.96 -3.26 13.04
N ASN A 413 24.97 -2.96 14.35
CA ASN A 413 24.02 -3.54 15.31
C ASN A 413 22.58 -3.12 14.99
N GLN A 414 22.35 -1.84 14.71
CA GLN A 414 21.02 -1.33 14.34
C GLN A 414 20.46 -2.03 13.10
N LEU A 415 21.27 -2.17 12.04
CA LEU A 415 20.86 -2.91 10.85
C LEU A 415 20.56 -4.38 11.18
N GLN A 416 21.40 -5.05 11.98
CA GLN A 416 21.14 -6.42 12.41
C GLN A 416 19.85 -6.57 13.21
N THR A 417 19.47 -5.57 14.01
CA THR A 417 18.18 -5.52 14.71
C THR A 417 17.00 -5.29 13.75
N LEU A 418 17.18 -4.55 12.67
CA LEU A 418 16.10 -4.24 11.71
C LEU A 418 15.81 -5.38 10.73
N LEU A 419 16.83 -6.17 10.35
CA LEU A 419 16.69 -7.23 9.33
C LEU A 419 15.61 -8.28 9.63
N PRO A 420 15.42 -8.76 10.89
CA PRO A 420 14.35 -9.69 11.23
C PRO A 420 12.94 -9.19 10.88
N PHE A 421 12.67 -7.88 11.01
CA PHE A 421 11.35 -7.30 10.71
C PHE A 421 10.97 -7.34 9.23
N LEU A 422 11.92 -7.62 8.33
CA LEU A 422 11.58 -7.95 6.94
C LEU A 422 10.75 -9.23 6.87
N TYR A 423 10.83 -10.12 7.86
CA TYR A 423 10.14 -11.41 7.87
C TYR A 423 8.98 -11.45 8.87
N ASP A 424 8.56 -10.27 9.34
CA ASP A 424 7.45 -10.13 10.28
C ASP A 424 6.13 -10.69 9.73
N SER A 425 5.26 -11.15 10.63
CA SER A 425 3.94 -11.65 10.29
C SER A 425 3.03 -10.57 9.70
N LEU A 426 3.14 -9.34 10.22
CA LEU A 426 2.34 -8.19 9.81
C LEU A 426 2.85 -7.61 8.49
N ARG A 427 1.91 -7.41 7.56
CA ARG A 427 2.21 -6.90 6.23
C ARG A 427 2.81 -5.49 6.30
N SER A 428 2.19 -4.63 7.08
CA SER A 428 2.61 -3.24 7.29
C SER A 428 4.04 -3.15 7.82
N VAL A 429 4.41 -4.01 8.77
CA VAL A 429 5.76 -4.08 9.33
C VAL A 429 6.78 -4.49 8.29
N ARG A 430 6.52 -5.50 7.45
CA ARG A 430 7.44 -5.91 6.37
C ARG A 430 7.73 -4.78 5.38
N GLU A 431 6.70 -4.02 4.98
CA GLU A 431 6.84 -2.88 4.06
C GLU A 431 7.67 -1.75 4.68
N THR A 432 7.38 -1.41 5.94
CA THR A 432 8.11 -0.35 6.66
C THR A 432 9.53 -0.77 7.01
N ALA A 433 9.77 -2.03 7.36
CA ALA A 433 11.10 -2.58 7.59
C ALA A 433 11.97 -2.49 6.32
N GLY A 434 11.39 -2.76 5.14
CA GLY A 434 12.06 -2.56 3.86
C GLY A 434 12.56 -1.13 3.66
N ARG A 435 11.70 -0.14 3.93
CA ARG A 435 12.04 1.29 3.87
C ARG A 435 13.08 1.68 4.92
N ALA A 436 12.95 1.19 6.15
CA ALA A 436 13.86 1.47 7.25
C ALA A 436 15.27 0.93 6.96
N VAL A 437 15.39 -0.35 6.61
CA VAL A 437 16.67 -1.00 6.29
C VAL A 437 17.37 -0.27 5.14
N ALA A 438 16.65 0.11 4.07
CA ALA A 438 17.19 0.89 2.96
C ALA A 438 17.67 2.29 3.40
N ALA A 439 16.91 2.99 4.24
CA ALA A 439 17.28 4.32 4.74
C ALA A 439 18.51 4.29 5.65
N PHE A 440 18.61 3.31 6.55
CA PHE A 440 19.78 3.16 7.43
C PHE A 440 21.02 2.72 6.66
N ALA A 441 20.87 1.83 5.66
CA ALA A 441 21.98 1.42 4.80
C ALA A 441 22.52 2.57 3.94
N SER A 442 21.63 3.35 3.30
CA SER A 442 22.02 4.53 2.52
C SER A 442 22.74 5.57 3.38
N ALA A 443 22.24 5.85 4.58
CA ALA A 443 22.90 6.76 5.51
C ALA A 443 24.27 6.26 5.98
N GLY A 444 24.40 4.96 6.30
CA GLY A 444 25.68 4.36 6.69
C GLY A 444 26.71 4.35 5.56
N CYS A 445 26.25 4.09 4.34
CA CYS A 445 27.08 4.25 3.15
C CYS A 445 27.48 5.71 2.97
N ALA A 446 26.55 6.67 3.11
CA ALA A 446 26.78 8.11 2.95
C ALA A 446 27.95 8.60 3.81
N CYS A 447 28.00 8.22 5.10
CA CYS A 447 29.10 8.56 6.01
C CYS A 447 30.37 7.70 5.88
N GLY A 448 30.34 6.67 5.02
CA GLY A 448 31.48 5.78 4.78
C GLY A 448 31.78 4.82 5.93
N ARG A 449 30.84 4.64 6.87
CA ARG A 449 31.00 3.81 8.07
C ARG A 449 30.26 2.47 7.98
N LEU A 450 29.55 2.20 6.89
CA LEU A 450 28.89 0.90 6.68
C LEU A 450 29.90 -0.13 6.15
N PRO A 451 30.13 -1.24 6.87
CA PRO A 451 30.99 -2.31 6.38
C PRO A 451 30.39 -2.96 5.12
N PRO A 452 31.21 -3.37 4.14
CA PRO A 452 30.71 -4.06 2.95
C PRO A 452 29.92 -5.34 3.26
N ALA A 453 30.28 -6.06 4.34
CA ALA A 453 29.56 -7.25 4.79
C ALA A 453 28.14 -6.93 5.31
N CYS A 454 27.94 -5.77 5.93
CA CYS A 454 26.62 -5.33 6.38
C CYS A 454 25.75 -4.91 5.19
N LEU A 455 26.32 -4.16 4.23
CA LEU A 455 25.63 -3.86 2.98
C LEU A 455 25.27 -5.14 2.21
N ALA A 456 26.18 -6.13 2.17
CA ALA A 456 25.93 -7.43 1.57
C ALA A 456 24.73 -8.13 2.24
N ALA A 457 24.64 -8.11 3.56
CA ALA A 457 23.51 -8.66 4.30
C ALA A 457 22.19 -7.93 3.97
N VAL A 458 22.20 -6.59 3.95
CA VAL A 458 21.01 -5.79 3.58
C VAL A 458 20.51 -6.16 2.19
N LEU A 459 21.40 -6.15 1.19
CA LEU A 459 21.08 -6.51 -0.18
C LEU A 459 20.53 -7.94 -0.27
N ARG A 460 21.14 -8.90 0.44
CA ARG A 460 20.71 -10.29 0.50
C ARG A 460 19.31 -10.44 1.10
N HIS A 461 19.02 -9.78 2.21
CA HIS A 461 17.73 -9.90 2.89
C HIS A 461 16.60 -9.21 2.12
N LEU A 462 16.84 -8.04 1.51
CA LEU A 462 15.86 -7.40 0.63
C LEU A 462 15.54 -8.29 -0.59
N TYR A 463 16.57 -8.91 -1.17
CA TYR A 463 16.41 -9.89 -2.24
C TYR A 463 15.62 -11.13 -1.80
N GLN A 464 16.00 -11.75 -0.68
CA GLN A 464 15.33 -12.93 -0.13
C GLN A 464 13.88 -12.64 0.24
N ARG A 465 13.58 -11.47 0.82
CA ARG A 465 12.21 -11.05 1.10
C ARG A 465 11.41 -10.93 -0.20
N CYS A 466 11.94 -10.32 -1.25
CA CYS A 466 11.26 -10.24 -2.55
C CYS A 466 10.99 -11.64 -3.14
N LEU A 467 11.93 -12.58 -2.95
CA LEU A 467 11.80 -13.97 -3.42
C LEU A 467 10.75 -14.76 -2.63
N LEU A 468 10.61 -14.50 -1.33
CA LEU A 468 9.72 -15.23 -0.42
C LEU A 468 8.34 -14.56 -0.23
N GLU A 469 8.16 -13.32 -0.65
CA GLU A 469 6.91 -12.58 -0.42
C GLU A 469 5.77 -13.09 -1.29
N GLU A 470 4.69 -13.52 -0.65
CA GLU A 470 3.49 -14.02 -1.32
C GLU A 470 2.62 -12.87 -1.85
N LEU A 471 2.56 -11.74 -1.14
CA LEU A 471 1.71 -10.61 -1.50
C LEU A 471 2.39 -9.71 -2.56
N PRO A 472 1.75 -9.48 -3.73
CA PRO A 472 2.38 -8.71 -4.81
C PRO A 472 2.60 -7.23 -4.45
N GLU A 473 1.69 -6.64 -3.67
CA GLU A 473 1.79 -5.24 -3.23
C GLU A 473 3.02 -5.04 -2.33
N THR A 474 3.18 -5.88 -1.30
CA THR A 474 4.33 -5.88 -0.41
C THR A 474 5.64 -6.17 -1.14
N ARG A 475 5.62 -7.12 -2.10
CA ARG A 475 6.78 -7.41 -2.96
C ARG A 475 7.20 -6.17 -3.75
N SER A 476 6.24 -5.40 -4.26
CA SER A 476 6.50 -4.15 -4.98
C SER A 476 7.08 -3.06 -4.07
N ALA A 477 6.60 -2.95 -2.83
CA ALA A 477 7.09 -1.97 -1.86
C ALA A 477 8.53 -2.27 -1.39
N VAL A 478 8.86 -3.54 -1.13
CA VAL A 478 10.23 -3.96 -0.79
C VAL A 478 11.15 -3.74 -1.99
N ARG A 479 10.70 -4.06 -3.22
CA ARG A 479 11.43 -3.74 -4.46
C ARG A 479 11.71 -2.25 -4.59
N ALA A 480 10.70 -1.40 -4.39
CA ALA A 480 10.87 0.06 -4.46
C ALA A 480 11.90 0.56 -3.44
N SER A 481 11.93 -0.03 -2.24
CA SER A 481 12.92 0.27 -1.21
C SER A 481 14.35 -0.09 -1.64
N LEU A 482 14.54 -1.26 -2.28
CA LEU A 482 15.83 -1.65 -2.83
C LEU A 482 16.25 -0.77 -4.01
N LEU A 483 15.35 -0.45 -4.95
CA LEU A 483 15.67 0.44 -6.07
C LEU A 483 16.08 1.83 -5.58
N LYS A 484 15.34 2.38 -4.60
CA LYS A 484 15.72 3.65 -3.95
C LYS A 484 17.10 3.57 -3.31
N LEU A 485 17.42 2.48 -2.61
CA LEU A 485 18.76 2.27 -2.05
C LEU A 485 19.84 2.27 -3.15
N LEU A 486 19.59 1.62 -4.29
CA LEU A 486 20.54 1.61 -5.41
C LEU A 486 20.72 3.01 -6.02
N ASP A 487 19.65 3.79 -6.12
CA ASP A 487 19.69 5.17 -6.60
C ASP A 487 20.46 6.08 -5.63
N ASP A 488 20.20 5.97 -4.32
CA ASP A 488 20.94 6.70 -3.27
C ASP A 488 22.45 6.34 -3.24
N LEU A 489 22.82 5.19 -3.82
CA LEU A 489 24.19 4.70 -3.91
C LEU A 489 24.80 4.84 -5.32
N SER A 490 24.19 5.62 -6.21
CA SER A 490 24.66 5.81 -7.60
C SER A 490 26.12 6.27 -7.70
N ASP A 491 26.61 7.03 -6.72
CA ASP A 491 28.00 7.52 -6.66
C ASP A 491 28.95 6.56 -5.93
N LYS A 492 28.43 5.49 -5.32
CA LYS A 492 29.17 4.53 -4.47
C LYS A 492 29.24 3.13 -5.10
N VAL A 493 29.32 3.08 -6.42
CA VAL A 493 29.37 1.86 -7.24
C VAL A 493 30.41 0.84 -6.76
N GLY A 494 31.60 1.30 -6.32
CA GLY A 494 32.64 0.42 -5.78
C GLY A 494 32.25 -0.30 -4.49
N GLN A 495 31.51 0.35 -3.59
CA GLN A 495 31.01 -0.27 -2.36
C GLN A 495 29.92 -1.30 -2.67
N LEU A 496 29.04 -0.99 -3.64
CA LEU A 496 28.03 -1.94 -4.13
C LEU A 496 28.70 -3.17 -4.74
N ALA A 497 29.71 -2.97 -5.61
CA ALA A 497 30.45 -4.07 -6.23
C ALA A 497 31.15 -4.94 -5.18
N GLU A 498 31.76 -4.32 -4.17
CA GLU A 498 32.35 -5.05 -3.05
C GLU A 498 31.32 -5.84 -2.25
N ALA A 499 30.16 -5.26 -1.91
CA ALA A 499 29.09 -5.94 -1.18
C ALA A 499 28.50 -7.14 -1.94
N LEU A 500 28.49 -7.11 -3.28
CA LEU A 500 28.07 -8.24 -4.11
C LEU A 500 29.13 -9.36 -4.17
N LEU A 501 30.41 -8.99 -4.07
CA LEU A 501 31.54 -9.93 -4.10
C LEU A 501 31.82 -10.58 -2.74
N VAL A 502 31.59 -9.86 -1.63
CA VAL A 502 31.86 -10.33 -0.26
C VAL A 502 30.99 -11.53 0.09
N ALA A 503 31.59 -12.52 0.78
CA ALA A 503 30.92 -13.72 1.27
C ALA A 503 30.11 -14.47 0.18
N GLU A 504 30.62 -14.45 -1.06
CA GLU A 504 29.96 -15.07 -2.23
C GLU A 504 28.51 -14.65 -2.44
N ASN A 505 28.12 -13.45 -1.98
CA ASN A 505 26.73 -13.00 -1.92
C ASN A 505 26.01 -13.09 -3.28
N LEU A 506 26.65 -12.65 -4.36
CA LEU A 506 26.12 -12.81 -5.73
C LEU A 506 25.88 -14.28 -6.10
N THR A 507 26.82 -15.17 -5.77
CA THR A 507 26.72 -16.61 -6.07
C THR A 507 25.53 -17.22 -5.31
N GLU A 508 25.40 -16.90 -4.02
CA GLU A 508 24.31 -17.39 -3.17
C GLU A 508 22.95 -16.89 -3.64
N MET A 509 22.81 -15.59 -3.92
CA MET A 509 21.56 -15.00 -4.40
C MET A 509 21.14 -15.61 -5.75
N LEU A 510 22.09 -15.78 -6.67
CA LEU A 510 21.82 -16.42 -7.96
C LEU A 510 21.43 -17.90 -7.79
N ALA A 511 22.07 -18.63 -6.87
CA ALA A 511 21.72 -20.01 -6.54
C ALA A 511 20.32 -20.13 -5.89
N LEU A 512 19.88 -19.13 -5.12
CA LEU A 512 18.51 -19.09 -4.60
C LEU A 512 17.48 -18.95 -5.72
N ALA A 513 17.79 -18.19 -6.78
CA ALA A 513 16.91 -18.08 -7.95
C ALA A 513 16.80 -19.39 -8.75
N THR A 514 17.80 -20.28 -8.67
CA THR A 514 17.80 -21.56 -9.38
C THR A 514 17.17 -22.72 -8.63
N GLN A 515 16.79 -22.54 -7.35
CA GLN A 515 16.23 -23.65 -6.56
C GLN A 515 14.94 -24.20 -7.19
N PRO A 516 14.87 -25.51 -7.48
CA PRO A 516 13.69 -26.16 -8.05
C PRO A 516 12.65 -26.38 -6.94
N SER A 517 11.90 -25.34 -6.61
CA SER A 517 10.87 -25.34 -5.56
C SER A 517 9.46 -25.12 -6.12
N ARG A 518 8.44 -25.46 -5.32
CA ARG A 518 7.01 -25.15 -5.51
C ARG A 518 6.71 -23.63 -5.53
N GLN A 519 7.71 -22.77 -5.34
CA GLN A 519 7.53 -21.33 -5.39
C GLN A 519 7.03 -20.91 -6.77
N GLU A 520 6.13 -19.95 -6.78
CA GLU A 520 5.59 -19.36 -7.99
C GLU A 520 6.73 -18.93 -8.90
N PHE A 521 6.69 -19.41 -10.14
CA PHE A 521 7.61 -19.01 -11.21
C PHE A 521 7.80 -17.48 -11.30
N LEU A 522 6.76 -16.71 -10.97
CA LEU A 522 6.77 -15.26 -10.88
C LEU A 522 7.74 -14.69 -9.83
N ALA A 523 7.87 -15.35 -8.67
CA ALA A 523 8.79 -14.91 -7.62
C ALA A 523 10.25 -14.98 -8.08
N ARG A 524 10.60 -16.01 -8.87
CA ARG A 524 11.94 -16.11 -9.48
C ARG A 524 12.21 -15.01 -10.49
N LEU A 525 11.25 -14.71 -11.37
CA LEU A 525 11.39 -13.62 -12.34
C LEU A 525 11.69 -12.29 -11.64
N PHE A 526 10.88 -11.96 -10.63
CA PHE A 526 11.08 -10.76 -9.84
C PHE A 526 12.42 -10.71 -9.13
N ALA A 527 12.83 -11.81 -8.49
CA ALA A 527 14.12 -11.90 -7.82
C ALA A 527 15.27 -11.65 -8.80
N LEU A 528 15.22 -12.26 -9.98
CA LEU A 528 16.25 -12.07 -11.02
C LEU A 528 16.30 -10.63 -11.52
N GLU A 529 15.16 -9.98 -11.73
CA GLU A 529 15.14 -8.55 -12.08
C GLU A 529 15.80 -7.69 -11.00
N MET A 530 15.59 -8.00 -9.70
CA MET A 530 16.25 -7.30 -8.61
C MET A 530 17.76 -7.53 -8.62
N LEU A 531 18.19 -8.78 -8.80
CA LEU A 531 19.60 -9.14 -8.85
C LEU A 531 20.30 -8.46 -10.03
N SER A 532 19.67 -8.46 -11.20
CA SER A 532 20.16 -7.73 -12.38
C SER A 532 20.21 -6.23 -12.15
N SER A 533 19.24 -5.64 -11.45
CA SER A 533 19.25 -4.21 -11.08
C SER A 533 20.41 -3.87 -10.15
N MET A 534 20.67 -4.71 -9.14
CA MET A 534 21.80 -4.56 -8.21
C MET A 534 23.14 -4.64 -8.94
N CYS A 535 23.32 -5.63 -9.82
CA CYS A 535 24.52 -5.78 -10.63
C CYS A 535 24.70 -4.62 -11.64
N SER A 536 23.62 -4.15 -12.27
CA SER A 536 23.67 -3.01 -13.20
C SER A 536 24.06 -1.72 -12.48
N ALA A 537 23.47 -1.45 -11.31
CA ALA A 537 23.84 -0.31 -10.48
C ALA A 537 25.33 -0.37 -10.06
N ALA A 538 25.83 -1.56 -9.71
CA ALA A 538 27.23 -1.80 -9.33
C ALA A 538 28.23 -1.79 -10.51
N LEU A 539 27.76 -1.78 -11.76
CA LEU A 539 28.60 -1.74 -12.96
C LEU A 539 28.44 -0.46 -13.79
N ARG A 540 27.50 0.41 -13.42
CA ARG A 540 27.24 1.68 -14.12
C ARG A 540 28.48 2.58 -14.05
N PRO A 541 28.88 3.22 -15.16
CA PRO A 541 29.99 4.17 -15.13
C PRO A 541 29.63 5.37 -14.25
N ALA A 542 30.29 5.51 -13.10
CA ALA A 542 30.13 6.64 -12.20
C ALA A 542 31.18 7.73 -12.47
N ALA A 543 30.75 8.98 -12.57
CA ALA A 543 31.62 10.13 -12.87
C ALA A 543 32.72 10.35 -11.81
N ALA A 544 32.48 9.93 -10.57
CA ALA A 544 33.39 10.06 -9.43
C ALA A 544 34.13 8.75 -9.07
N ALA A 545 34.16 7.75 -9.96
CA ALA A 545 34.75 6.45 -9.65
C ALA A 545 36.27 6.52 -9.45
N THR A 546 36.75 6.06 -8.28
CA THR A 546 38.18 5.88 -8.01
C THR A 546 38.76 4.67 -8.77
N ALA A 547 40.08 4.61 -8.93
CA ALA A 547 40.75 3.46 -9.56
C ALA A 547 40.42 2.13 -8.85
N ALA A 548 40.37 2.12 -7.52
CA ALA A 548 39.97 0.96 -6.72
C ALA A 548 38.49 0.57 -6.97
N SER A 549 37.60 1.56 -7.09
CA SER A 549 36.18 1.33 -7.44
C SER A 549 36.05 0.67 -8.81
N ALA A 550 36.79 1.16 -9.81
CA ALA A 550 36.81 0.59 -11.15
C ALA A 550 37.37 -0.84 -11.18
N GLU A 551 38.37 -1.14 -10.35
CA GLU A 551 38.92 -2.50 -10.19
C GLU A 551 37.88 -3.46 -9.60
N ARG A 552 37.13 -3.04 -8.57
CA ARG A 552 36.04 -3.86 -8.01
C ARG A 552 34.92 -4.11 -9.02
N GLY A 553 34.56 -3.11 -9.83
CA GLY A 553 33.61 -3.29 -10.94
C GLY A 553 34.09 -4.34 -11.95
N LYS A 554 35.38 -4.33 -12.32
CA LYS A 554 35.96 -5.35 -13.21
C LYS A 554 35.91 -6.76 -12.62
N LEU A 555 36.22 -6.90 -11.33
CA LEU A 555 36.12 -8.18 -10.61
C LEU A 555 34.68 -8.70 -10.55
N LEU A 556 33.71 -7.80 -10.32
CA LEU A 556 32.29 -8.14 -10.35
C LEU A 556 31.86 -8.60 -11.75
N ALA A 557 32.22 -7.88 -12.80
CA ALA A 557 31.93 -8.27 -14.17
C ALA A 557 32.52 -9.64 -14.52
N GLU A 558 33.76 -9.91 -14.10
CA GLU A 558 34.39 -11.22 -14.27
C GLU A 558 33.65 -12.32 -13.50
N LYS A 559 33.23 -12.07 -12.26
CA LYS A 559 32.43 -13.04 -11.49
C LYS A 559 31.08 -13.32 -12.15
N ILE A 560 30.41 -12.30 -12.68
CA ILE A 560 29.15 -12.43 -13.44
C ILE A 560 29.37 -13.31 -14.68
N ARG A 561 30.44 -13.07 -15.45
CA ARG A 561 30.80 -13.91 -16.60
C ARG A 561 31.03 -15.36 -16.21
N GLN A 562 31.80 -15.60 -15.15
CA GLN A 562 32.10 -16.95 -14.66
C GLN A 562 30.83 -17.70 -14.23
N LEU A 563 29.97 -17.07 -13.42
CA LEU A 563 28.72 -17.67 -12.95
C LEU A 563 27.77 -17.99 -14.12
N THR A 564 27.59 -17.02 -15.02
CA THR A 564 26.76 -17.19 -16.21
C THR A 564 27.30 -18.32 -17.10
N GLY A 565 28.61 -18.34 -17.34
CA GLY A 565 29.27 -19.40 -18.10
C GLY A 565 29.04 -20.79 -17.50
N CYS A 566 29.16 -20.93 -16.17
CA CYS A 566 28.87 -22.18 -15.46
C CYS A 566 27.42 -22.63 -15.65
N TYR A 567 26.46 -21.70 -15.60
CA TYR A 567 25.03 -22.04 -15.72
C TYR A 567 24.63 -22.39 -17.15
N LEU A 568 25.24 -21.75 -18.16
CA LEU A 568 25.00 -22.06 -19.57
C LEU A 568 25.47 -23.48 -19.94
N VAL A 569 26.51 -24.01 -19.29
CA VAL A 569 27.01 -25.38 -19.53
C VAL A 569 26.17 -26.44 -18.78
N SER A 570 25.35 -26.05 -17.81
CA SER A 570 24.59 -26.97 -16.97
C SER A 570 23.54 -27.77 -17.75
N LYS A 571 23.20 -28.98 -17.25
CA LYS A 571 22.11 -29.83 -17.80
C LYS A 571 20.74 -29.55 -17.19
N LEU A 572 20.65 -28.58 -16.28
CA LEU A 572 19.40 -28.13 -15.69
C LEU A 572 18.79 -27.03 -16.58
N ALA A 573 17.54 -27.20 -16.99
CA ALA A 573 16.80 -26.19 -17.73
C ALA A 573 16.74 -24.88 -16.94
N THR A 574 16.50 -25.00 -15.62
CA THR A 574 16.38 -23.87 -14.71
C THR A 574 17.65 -23.02 -14.70
N HIS A 575 18.84 -23.64 -14.72
CA HIS A 575 20.11 -22.91 -14.76
C HIS A 575 20.28 -22.10 -16.04
N ARG A 576 20.05 -22.73 -17.21
CA ARG A 576 20.17 -22.03 -18.51
C ARG A 576 19.11 -20.95 -18.66
N PHE A 577 17.90 -21.22 -18.20
CA PHE A 577 16.79 -20.26 -18.20
C PHE A 577 17.11 -19.02 -17.37
N VAL A 578 17.56 -19.23 -16.12
CA VAL A 578 18.00 -18.17 -15.19
C VAL A 578 19.18 -17.39 -15.76
N ALA A 579 20.16 -18.06 -16.37
CA ALA A 579 21.30 -17.39 -17.00
C ALA A 579 20.84 -16.44 -18.12
N GLY A 580 19.92 -16.87 -18.99
CA GLY A 580 19.34 -16.01 -20.03
C GLY A 580 18.61 -14.80 -19.45
N LEU A 581 17.72 -15.00 -18.48
CA LEU A 581 17.00 -13.89 -17.85
C LEU A 581 17.92 -12.92 -17.11
N PHE A 582 18.86 -13.43 -16.32
CA PHE A 582 19.83 -12.60 -15.60
C PHE A 582 20.63 -11.73 -16.57
N CYS A 583 21.10 -12.32 -17.68
CA CYS A 583 21.78 -11.61 -18.76
C CYS A 583 20.91 -10.54 -19.42
N SER A 584 19.63 -10.84 -19.70
CA SER A 584 18.71 -9.88 -20.30
C SER A 584 18.51 -8.63 -19.43
N GLY A 585 18.47 -8.78 -18.11
CA GLY A 585 18.36 -7.66 -17.17
C GLY A 585 19.63 -6.82 -17.01
N LEU A 586 20.74 -7.21 -17.64
CA LEU A 586 22.03 -6.50 -17.59
C LEU A 586 22.35 -5.73 -18.88
N SER A 587 21.32 -5.45 -19.69
CA SER A 587 21.44 -4.77 -20.98
C SER A 587 22.15 -3.41 -20.90
N GLU A 588 21.85 -2.62 -19.87
CA GLU A 588 22.47 -1.31 -19.60
C GLU A 588 24.00 -1.38 -19.45
N VAL A 589 24.52 -2.51 -18.99
CA VAL A 589 25.94 -2.72 -18.68
C VAL A 589 26.56 -3.82 -19.55
N SER A 590 25.96 -4.08 -20.71
CA SER A 590 26.39 -5.08 -21.69
C SER A 590 27.87 -4.97 -22.07
N ALA A 591 28.39 -3.75 -22.22
CA ALA A 591 29.80 -3.50 -22.52
C ALA A 591 30.76 -4.03 -21.44
N ALA A 592 30.39 -3.92 -20.16
CA ALA A 592 31.21 -4.42 -19.05
C ALA A 592 31.22 -5.95 -19.01
N ILE A 593 30.10 -6.58 -19.37
CA ILE A 593 29.91 -8.03 -19.29
C ILE A 593 30.50 -8.75 -20.50
N SER A 594 30.50 -8.14 -21.68
CA SER A 594 30.90 -8.80 -22.93
C SER A 594 32.37 -9.24 -22.95
N GLY A 595 33.28 -8.47 -22.32
CA GLY A 595 34.70 -8.83 -22.17
C GLY A 595 35.50 -8.96 -23.46
N ASP A 596 36.76 -9.38 -23.35
CA ASP A 596 37.61 -9.75 -24.49
C ASP A 596 37.16 -11.10 -25.09
N GLU A 597 37.29 -11.24 -26.41
CA GLU A 597 36.60 -12.23 -27.25
C GLU A 597 36.80 -13.73 -26.92
N SER A 598 37.72 -14.08 -26.02
CA SER A 598 38.11 -15.46 -25.73
C SER A 598 37.24 -16.20 -24.69
N ASN A 599 36.36 -15.50 -23.97
CA ASN A 599 35.51 -16.08 -22.90
C ASN A 599 34.09 -15.49 -22.86
N SER A 600 33.58 -15.09 -24.02
CA SER A 600 32.35 -14.28 -24.09
C SER A 600 31.12 -15.11 -23.71
N VAL A 601 30.33 -14.59 -22.77
CA VAL A 601 28.96 -15.04 -22.47
C VAL A 601 28.16 -15.22 -23.77
N ARG A 602 28.41 -14.35 -24.76
CA ARG A 602 27.90 -14.45 -26.15
C ARG A 602 28.12 -15.81 -26.80
N GLN A 603 29.35 -16.34 -26.81
CA GLN A 603 29.63 -17.66 -27.40
C GLN A 603 28.88 -18.77 -26.65
N GLY A 604 28.77 -18.66 -25.33
CA GLY A 604 27.96 -19.55 -24.50
C GLY A 604 26.48 -19.53 -24.91
N LEU A 605 25.89 -18.34 -25.04
CA LEU A 605 24.50 -18.14 -25.47
C LEU A 605 24.26 -18.73 -26.86
N LEU A 606 25.11 -18.40 -27.84
CA LEU A 606 25.01 -18.93 -29.22
C LEU A 606 25.11 -20.46 -29.26
N ARG A 607 26.06 -21.04 -28.52
CA ARG A 607 26.20 -22.49 -28.41
C ARG A 607 24.91 -23.12 -27.88
N CYS A 608 24.37 -22.60 -26.77
CA CYS A 608 23.15 -23.11 -26.16
C CYS A 608 21.91 -22.96 -27.05
N LEU A 609 21.85 -21.93 -27.91
CA LEU A 609 20.76 -21.77 -28.88
C LEU A 609 20.75 -22.85 -29.97
N THR A 610 21.92 -23.42 -30.28
CA THR A 610 22.07 -24.45 -31.33
C THR A 610 22.12 -25.88 -30.77
N GLU A 611 22.31 -26.05 -29.47
CA GLU A 611 22.44 -27.34 -28.82
C GLU A 611 21.08 -27.99 -28.53
N VAL A 612 20.95 -29.29 -28.80
CA VAL A 612 19.78 -30.08 -28.40
C VAL A 612 20.07 -30.77 -27.08
N VAL A 613 19.41 -30.36 -25.99
CA VAL A 613 19.64 -30.89 -24.64
C VAL A 613 18.37 -31.49 -24.05
N TYR A 614 18.50 -32.69 -23.49
CA TYR A 614 17.48 -33.26 -22.62
C TYR A 614 17.79 -32.87 -21.17
N PHE A 615 16.96 -32.00 -20.61
CA PHE A 615 17.18 -31.46 -19.27
C PHE A 615 16.89 -32.47 -18.17
N GLU A 616 17.61 -32.37 -17.04
CA GLU A 616 17.43 -33.29 -15.92
C GLU A 616 16.02 -33.23 -15.32
N GLU A 617 15.35 -32.07 -15.38
CA GLU A 617 13.95 -31.89 -14.94
C GLU A 617 12.97 -32.79 -15.72
N SER A 618 13.33 -33.21 -16.93
CA SER A 618 12.51 -34.12 -17.75
C SER A 618 12.71 -35.60 -17.39
N LEU A 619 13.73 -35.96 -16.59
CA LEU A 619 14.11 -37.35 -16.34
C LEU A 619 13.03 -38.18 -15.64
N LEU A 620 12.27 -37.60 -14.72
CA LEU A 620 11.19 -38.31 -14.04
C LEU A 620 10.10 -38.73 -15.03
N HIS A 621 9.65 -37.80 -15.86
CA HIS A 621 8.65 -38.05 -16.91
C HIS A 621 9.19 -38.99 -17.98
N PHE A 622 10.47 -38.87 -18.32
CA PHE A 622 11.13 -39.78 -19.25
C PHE A 622 11.16 -41.21 -18.70
N LYS A 623 11.51 -41.41 -17.42
CA LYS A 623 11.50 -42.73 -16.77
C LYS A 623 10.09 -43.33 -16.72
N GLN A 624 9.08 -42.52 -16.39
CA GLN A 624 7.68 -42.97 -16.40
C GLN A 624 7.24 -43.40 -17.80
N MET A 625 7.53 -42.59 -18.82
CA MET A 625 7.28 -42.92 -20.22
C MET A 625 7.96 -44.24 -20.64
N GLN A 626 9.23 -44.44 -20.27
CA GLN A 626 9.95 -45.69 -20.54
C GLN A 626 9.25 -46.90 -19.91
N LEU A 627 8.79 -46.76 -18.67
CA LEU A 627 8.11 -47.84 -17.95
C LEU A 627 6.80 -48.21 -18.64
N ASP A 628 5.93 -47.23 -18.88
CA ASP A 628 4.61 -47.47 -19.46
C ASP A 628 4.72 -48.05 -20.88
N CYS A 629 5.65 -47.52 -21.69
CA CYS A 629 5.89 -48.06 -23.04
C CYS A 629 6.46 -49.48 -23.00
N ARG A 630 7.32 -49.83 -22.04
CA ARG A 630 7.82 -51.20 -21.88
C ARG A 630 6.75 -52.16 -21.41
N LEU A 631 5.85 -51.74 -20.52
CA LEU A 631 4.69 -52.54 -20.11
C LEU A 631 3.78 -52.81 -21.30
N LEU A 632 3.46 -51.78 -22.09
CA LEU A 632 2.70 -51.94 -23.35
C LEU A 632 3.40 -52.92 -24.31
N LEU A 633 4.71 -52.80 -24.48
CA LEU A 633 5.48 -53.71 -25.34
C LEU A 633 5.48 -55.16 -24.84
N GLY A 634 5.54 -55.37 -23.53
CA GLY A 634 5.44 -56.70 -22.92
C GLY A 634 4.09 -57.35 -23.25
N GLU A 635 3.00 -56.63 -22.98
CA GLU A 635 1.63 -57.08 -23.28
C GLU A 635 1.42 -57.36 -24.77
N LEU A 636 1.94 -56.51 -25.66
CA LEU A 636 1.84 -56.71 -27.11
C LEU A 636 2.63 -57.94 -27.57
N LYS A 637 3.77 -58.25 -26.94
CA LYS A 637 4.55 -59.46 -27.24
C LYS A 637 3.82 -60.72 -26.77
N GLU A 638 3.27 -60.71 -25.55
CA GLU A 638 2.46 -61.81 -25.02
C GLU A 638 1.19 -62.06 -25.83
N ALA A 639 0.62 -61.00 -26.42
CA ALA A 639 -0.53 -61.09 -27.30
C ALA A 639 -0.19 -61.48 -28.76
N GLY A 640 1.08 -61.76 -29.08
CA GLY A 640 1.51 -62.26 -30.40
C GLY A 640 1.71 -61.19 -31.47
N ALA A 641 1.72 -59.89 -31.12
CA ALA A 641 1.82 -58.77 -32.07
C ALA A 641 3.26 -58.42 -32.51
N SER A 642 4.18 -59.39 -32.49
CA SER A 642 5.63 -59.16 -32.64
C SER A 642 6.03 -58.53 -34.00
N ALA A 643 5.26 -58.79 -35.06
CA ALA A 643 5.53 -58.27 -36.41
C ALA A 643 5.23 -56.77 -36.61
N ALA A 644 4.44 -56.15 -35.71
CA ALA A 644 4.03 -54.74 -35.80
C ALA A 644 4.85 -53.80 -34.91
N LEU A 645 5.82 -54.33 -34.15
CA LEU A 645 6.58 -53.58 -33.16
C LEU A 645 7.82 -52.92 -33.79
N PRO A 646 8.11 -51.65 -33.46
CA PRO A 646 9.36 -51.01 -33.88
C PRO A 646 10.57 -51.75 -33.28
N ASN A 647 11.72 -51.68 -33.96
CA ASN A 647 12.95 -52.33 -33.49
C ASN A 647 13.51 -51.54 -32.29
N ILE A 648 13.48 -52.13 -31.10
CA ILE A 648 13.68 -51.41 -29.84
C ILE A 648 15.02 -51.79 -29.22
N GLY A 649 15.90 -50.79 -29.09
CA GLY A 649 17.12 -50.89 -28.28
C GLY A 649 16.83 -50.84 -26.77
N PRO A 650 17.87 -50.94 -25.92
CA PRO A 650 17.70 -50.98 -24.46
C PRO A 650 17.07 -49.71 -23.87
N VAL A 651 17.18 -48.56 -24.55
CA VAL A 651 16.54 -47.28 -24.19
C VAL A 651 15.63 -46.85 -25.35
N LEU A 652 14.36 -46.58 -25.08
CA LEU A 652 13.42 -46.09 -26.10
C LEU A 652 13.65 -44.59 -26.32
N SER A 653 13.75 -44.11 -27.57
CA SER A 653 13.71 -42.67 -27.83
C SER A 653 12.29 -42.13 -27.67
N LEU A 654 12.13 -40.83 -27.41
CA LEU A 654 10.81 -40.19 -27.38
C LEU A 654 10.06 -40.41 -28.71
N GLU A 655 10.77 -40.35 -29.83
CA GLU A 655 10.21 -40.65 -31.16
C GLU A 655 9.74 -42.10 -31.27
N ALA A 656 10.53 -43.07 -30.79
CA ALA A 656 10.12 -44.47 -30.77
C ALA A 656 8.84 -44.68 -29.93
N CYS A 657 8.76 -44.06 -28.75
CA CYS A 657 7.56 -44.11 -27.92
C CYS A 657 6.35 -43.48 -28.61
N LYS A 658 6.51 -42.31 -29.27
CA LYS A 658 5.46 -41.68 -30.08
C LYS A 658 4.98 -42.58 -31.21
N THR A 659 5.91 -43.25 -31.91
CA THR A 659 5.54 -44.20 -32.96
C THR A 659 4.79 -45.41 -32.41
N LEU A 660 5.16 -45.88 -31.22
CA LEU A 660 4.52 -47.01 -30.55
C LEU A 660 3.06 -46.71 -30.18
N VAL A 661 2.81 -45.60 -29.49
CA VAL A 661 1.47 -45.25 -28.98
C VAL A 661 0.55 -44.65 -30.06
N GLY A 662 1.12 -44.15 -31.17
CA GLY A 662 0.36 -43.61 -32.30
C GLY A 662 0.32 -44.57 -33.51
N PRO A 663 1.19 -44.38 -34.52
CA PRO A 663 1.18 -45.14 -35.78
C PRO A 663 1.21 -46.67 -35.65
N ALA A 664 1.96 -47.23 -34.70
CA ALA A 664 2.03 -48.68 -34.51
C ALA A 664 0.77 -49.20 -33.82
N ALA A 665 0.30 -48.51 -32.77
CA ALA A 665 -0.97 -48.82 -32.14
C ALA A 665 -2.15 -48.72 -33.12
N ALA A 666 -2.14 -47.76 -34.06
CA ALA A 666 -3.13 -47.61 -35.13
C ALA A 666 -3.31 -48.90 -35.96
N LYS A 667 -2.22 -49.65 -36.19
CA LYS A 667 -2.20 -50.88 -37.00
C LYS A 667 -2.65 -52.15 -36.25
N LEU A 668 -2.92 -52.06 -34.95
CA LEU A 668 -3.42 -53.20 -34.17
C LEU A 668 -4.86 -53.55 -34.55
N THR A 669 -5.18 -54.85 -34.55
CA THR A 669 -6.57 -55.33 -34.70
C THR A 669 -7.43 -54.85 -33.52
N ALA A 670 -8.75 -54.76 -33.73
CA ALA A 670 -9.68 -54.29 -32.70
C ALA A 670 -9.62 -55.11 -31.41
N GLU A 671 -9.46 -56.43 -31.52
CA GLU A 671 -9.34 -57.35 -30.38
C GLU A 671 -8.06 -57.12 -29.56
N LEU A 672 -6.91 -57.00 -30.24
CA LEU A 672 -5.63 -56.71 -29.57
C LEU A 672 -5.66 -55.34 -28.91
N ARG A 673 -6.25 -54.34 -29.58
CA ARG A 673 -6.39 -52.98 -29.06
C ARG A 673 -7.27 -52.94 -27.82
N ALA A 674 -8.36 -53.69 -27.77
CA ALA A 674 -9.21 -53.81 -26.59
C ALA A 674 -8.46 -54.47 -25.41
N ARG A 675 -7.65 -55.49 -25.69
CA ARG A 675 -6.85 -56.20 -24.67
C ARG A 675 -5.79 -55.30 -24.02
N VAL A 676 -5.12 -54.44 -24.78
CA VAL A 676 -4.06 -53.55 -24.27
C VAL A 676 -4.52 -52.11 -24.01
N ALA A 677 -5.84 -51.85 -24.03
CA ALA A 677 -6.40 -50.49 -24.01
C ALA A 677 -5.91 -49.67 -22.80
N ALA A 678 -5.85 -50.29 -21.61
CA ALA A 678 -5.40 -49.62 -20.39
C ALA A 678 -3.92 -49.19 -20.49
N GLN A 679 -3.02 -50.12 -20.86
CA GLN A 679 -1.59 -49.85 -21.02
C GLN A 679 -1.32 -48.87 -22.16
N LEU A 680 -2.07 -48.96 -23.27
CA LEU A 680 -1.98 -48.02 -24.38
C LEU A 680 -2.38 -46.62 -23.94
N SER A 681 -3.46 -46.49 -23.17
CA SER A 681 -3.89 -45.18 -22.64
C SER A 681 -2.86 -44.59 -21.67
N ALA A 682 -2.32 -45.39 -20.75
CA ALA A 682 -1.31 -44.95 -19.80
C ALA A 682 -0.01 -44.50 -20.51
N ALA A 683 0.46 -45.29 -21.48
CA ALA A 683 1.62 -44.97 -22.29
C ALA A 683 1.41 -43.73 -23.16
N SER A 684 0.23 -43.55 -23.76
CA SER A 684 -0.08 -42.33 -24.52
C SER A 684 0.00 -41.09 -23.63
N VAL A 685 -0.65 -41.13 -22.46
CA VAL A 685 -0.64 -40.01 -21.50
C VAL A 685 0.77 -39.69 -21.02
N SER A 686 1.60 -40.69 -20.72
CA SER A 686 2.97 -40.43 -20.26
C SER A 686 3.90 -39.94 -21.38
N VAL A 687 3.72 -40.42 -22.63
CA VAL A 687 4.41 -39.88 -23.81
C VAL A 687 4.04 -38.42 -24.06
N ASP A 688 2.76 -38.09 -24.01
CA ASP A 688 2.28 -36.72 -24.24
C ASP A 688 2.78 -35.76 -23.15
N LYS A 689 2.70 -36.16 -21.88
CA LYS A 689 3.26 -35.39 -20.74
C LYS A 689 4.76 -35.18 -20.88
N CYS A 690 5.52 -36.23 -21.22
CA CYS A 690 6.97 -36.13 -21.41
C CYS A 690 7.32 -35.20 -22.58
N SER A 691 6.62 -35.34 -23.72
CA SER A 691 6.82 -34.47 -24.89
C SER A 691 6.47 -33.01 -24.59
N ALA A 692 5.35 -32.75 -23.92
CA ALA A 692 4.91 -31.41 -23.56
C ALA A 692 5.91 -30.72 -22.62
N LEU A 693 6.38 -31.43 -21.59
CA LEU A 693 7.38 -30.89 -20.66
C LEU A 693 8.71 -30.57 -21.37
N ILE A 694 9.22 -31.47 -22.21
CA ILE A 694 10.46 -31.22 -22.97
C ILE A 694 10.28 -30.01 -23.90
N GLY A 695 9.12 -29.90 -24.55
CA GLY A 695 8.78 -28.75 -25.39
C GLY A 695 8.80 -27.44 -24.59
N LEU A 696 8.10 -27.40 -23.45
CA LEU A 696 8.03 -26.22 -22.58
C LEU A 696 9.39 -25.79 -22.03
N LEU A 697 10.21 -26.74 -21.55
CA LEU A 697 11.54 -26.44 -21.02
C LEU A 697 12.46 -25.88 -22.11
N ASN A 698 12.48 -26.50 -23.29
CA ASN A 698 13.24 -25.99 -24.43
C ASN A 698 12.75 -24.61 -24.83
N MET A 699 11.44 -24.41 -24.91
CA MET A 699 10.86 -23.13 -25.27
C MET A 699 11.32 -22.00 -24.37
N ARG A 700 11.17 -22.16 -23.05
CA ARG A 700 11.56 -21.16 -22.05
C ARG A 700 13.05 -20.86 -22.08
N VAL A 701 13.89 -21.90 -22.11
CA VAL A 701 15.34 -21.75 -22.15
C VAL A 701 15.76 -21.03 -23.43
N GLN A 702 15.28 -21.47 -24.59
CA GLN A 702 15.67 -20.90 -25.87
C GLN A 702 15.18 -19.44 -26.01
N SER A 703 13.96 -19.13 -25.55
CA SER A 703 13.46 -17.75 -25.59
C SER A 703 14.23 -16.81 -24.66
N SER A 704 14.58 -17.24 -23.44
CA SER A 704 15.34 -16.38 -22.53
C SER A 704 16.78 -16.17 -22.99
N LEU A 705 17.41 -17.18 -23.58
CA LEU A 705 18.74 -17.07 -24.20
C LEU A 705 18.71 -16.17 -25.45
N ALA A 706 17.67 -16.26 -26.27
CA ALA A 706 17.47 -15.40 -27.43
C ALA A 706 17.29 -13.93 -27.01
N ALA A 707 16.44 -13.67 -26.02
CA ALA A 707 16.23 -12.33 -25.45
C ALA A 707 17.53 -11.74 -24.89
N ALA A 708 18.31 -12.53 -24.14
CA ALA A 708 19.62 -12.12 -23.64
C ALA A 708 20.57 -11.71 -24.77
N LEU A 709 20.57 -12.47 -25.87
CA LEU A 709 21.44 -12.22 -27.01
C LEU A 709 21.05 -10.94 -27.76
N CYS A 710 19.75 -10.64 -27.90
CA CYS A 710 19.27 -9.39 -28.49
C CYS A 710 19.71 -8.16 -27.68
N LEU A 711 19.66 -8.24 -26.34
CA LEU A 711 19.93 -7.11 -25.46
C LEU A 711 21.40 -6.88 -25.15
N LEU A 712 22.21 -7.94 -25.09
CA LEU A 712 23.61 -7.83 -24.70
C LEU A 712 24.55 -7.56 -25.87
N VAL A 713 24.11 -7.78 -27.12
CA VAL A 713 25.01 -7.78 -28.28
C VAL A 713 24.54 -6.77 -29.31
N ALA A 714 25.41 -5.80 -29.63
CA ALA A 714 25.15 -4.83 -30.70
C ALA A 714 25.04 -5.49 -32.09
N ASP A 715 25.72 -6.62 -32.30
CA ASP A 715 25.76 -7.35 -33.57
C ASP A 715 25.07 -8.72 -33.48
N LEU A 716 23.93 -8.86 -34.14
CA LEU A 716 23.24 -10.14 -34.28
C LEU A 716 24.06 -11.15 -35.11
N PRO A 717 23.88 -12.47 -34.90
CA PRO A 717 24.51 -13.48 -35.73
C PRO A 717 24.04 -13.40 -37.18
N ASP A 718 24.93 -13.72 -38.14
CA ASP A 718 24.65 -13.71 -39.59
C ASP A 718 23.37 -14.47 -39.97
N ARG A 719 23.06 -15.53 -39.21
CA ARG A 719 21.78 -16.25 -39.29
C ARG A 719 20.95 -15.95 -38.05
N VAL A 720 19.92 -15.14 -38.22
CA VAL A 720 19.03 -14.70 -37.13
C VAL A 720 17.92 -15.72 -36.82
N SER A 721 17.73 -16.74 -37.66
CA SER A 721 16.69 -17.77 -37.49
C SER A 721 16.71 -18.48 -36.12
N PRO A 722 17.88 -18.83 -35.53
CA PRO A 722 17.97 -19.41 -34.19
C PRO A 722 17.56 -18.45 -33.05
N VAL A 723 17.44 -17.15 -33.33
CA VAL A 723 17.02 -16.12 -32.36
C VAL A 723 15.51 -15.84 -32.50
N ILE A 724 15.05 -15.62 -33.74
CA ILE A 724 13.64 -15.29 -34.02
C ILE A 724 12.70 -16.43 -33.65
N LYS A 725 13.06 -17.67 -34.00
CA LYS A 725 12.16 -18.81 -33.80
C LYS A 725 11.81 -19.03 -32.32
N PRO A 726 12.78 -19.10 -31.37
CA PRO A 726 12.46 -19.21 -29.95
C PRO A 726 11.57 -18.08 -29.40
N LEU A 727 11.79 -16.83 -29.82
CA LEU A 727 10.97 -15.69 -29.41
C LEU A 727 9.54 -15.84 -29.94
N MET A 728 9.37 -16.14 -31.23
CA MET A 728 8.06 -16.35 -31.85
C MET A 728 7.30 -17.55 -31.30
N ASP A 729 8.01 -18.62 -30.97
CA ASP A 729 7.40 -19.80 -30.36
C ASP A 729 6.96 -19.47 -28.91
N SER A 730 7.70 -18.62 -28.17
CA SER A 730 7.31 -18.17 -26.83
C SER A 730 6.10 -17.23 -26.88
N LEU A 731 6.06 -16.31 -27.84
CA LEU A 731 4.90 -15.44 -28.06
C LEU A 731 3.61 -16.22 -28.31
N ARG A 732 3.70 -17.38 -28.96
CA ARG A 732 2.54 -18.22 -29.30
C ARG A 732 2.11 -19.16 -28.17
N ALA A 733 3.06 -19.69 -27.40
CA ALA A 733 2.81 -20.83 -26.52
C ALA A 733 3.21 -20.62 -25.04
N GLU A 734 3.74 -19.46 -24.66
CA GLU A 734 4.07 -19.17 -23.26
C GLU A 734 2.81 -18.84 -22.45
N GLU A 735 2.58 -19.61 -21.39
CA GLU A 735 1.44 -19.42 -20.48
C GLU A 735 1.63 -18.21 -19.55
N ASN A 736 2.88 -17.84 -19.27
CA ASN A 736 3.18 -16.71 -18.39
C ASN A 736 3.12 -15.37 -19.14
N ALA A 737 2.09 -14.58 -18.86
CA ALA A 737 1.87 -13.28 -19.48
C ALA A 737 3.07 -12.33 -19.36
N ARG A 738 3.82 -12.35 -18.26
CA ARG A 738 4.98 -11.45 -18.09
C ARG A 738 6.14 -11.80 -18.99
N LEU A 739 6.43 -13.10 -19.14
CA LEU A 739 7.45 -13.53 -20.08
C LEU A 739 7.02 -13.32 -21.52
N GLN A 740 5.75 -13.53 -21.82
CA GLN A 740 5.20 -13.24 -23.14
C GLN A 740 5.35 -11.75 -23.48
N VAL A 741 5.01 -10.84 -22.55
CA VAL A 741 5.18 -9.39 -22.70
C VAL A 741 6.67 -9.01 -22.80
N ALA A 742 7.52 -9.58 -21.94
CA ALA A 742 8.96 -9.32 -21.99
C ALA A 742 9.56 -9.74 -23.33
N ASN A 743 9.23 -10.94 -23.83
CA ASN A 743 9.69 -11.42 -25.13
C ASN A 743 9.05 -10.68 -26.31
N ALA A 744 7.88 -10.05 -26.14
CA ALA A 744 7.26 -9.19 -27.16
C ALA A 744 7.96 -7.84 -27.30
N SER A 745 8.62 -7.39 -26.23
CA SER A 745 9.40 -6.14 -26.25
C SER A 745 10.79 -6.29 -26.88
N GLN A 746 11.25 -7.54 -27.06
CA GLN A 746 12.49 -7.90 -27.75
C GLN A 746 12.25 -8.13 -29.23
#